data_AF-A0A803JWQ5-F1
#
_entry.id   AF-A0A803JWQ5-F1
#
_cell.length_a   1.000
_cell.length_b   1.000
_cell.length_c   1.000
_cell.angle_alpha   90.00
_cell.angle_beta   90.00
_cell.angle_gamma   90.00
#
_symmetry.space_group_name_H-M   'P 1'
#
loop_
_entity.id
_entity.type
_entity.pdbx_description
1 polymer ?
#
loop_
_entity_poly.entity_id
_entity_poly.type
_entity_poly.pdbx_seq_one_letter_code
_entity_poly.pdbx_strand_id
1 'polypeptide(L)'
;MFLKLDIKKAFDSVAWPYLYATIQEWGFGPKFTTWIKALYCNPVGRITIGPQASNSFPIERGTRQGCPLSPLLFDLIIEPLAIAIRNDPDIHGLNVGPQKHLLSLFADDITVLVTRPLQSLPNLYNLLHKFGTISGLVVNPTKTEALNINLPPELLKLLTLNFEFQWCKKYVTILGIRFTVEYNQLYHANYPYTYKKLQKMLEDWSKYHISWIGRIIAVKMTLLPKLLYLFRLLPIKINEKDLKIFEKHVLSFIWTAKKPRVNKSTLYRRPLEGGLGLPNMKKYYVASQLAQIPTMHAQLFPPLWVDLENYLTYPYTAEGFFWSPTSSRSSAMSPCLKHTLSMWDRYAPAYNLISPSRPAAPIIGNPLFPPGLQAKTFTWWTTNKFLRVKDLISVRGPYPMTYLIENYNLPKTEHYRALQLLHWAQKCWGSSRSDQAPPTFFERWCLNNAPPPKTISLLYLTLISPKSLTDILYIKQWGNDLGVSLTDTQWPQLWDNLKHSSSNTIIAEAGYKVLFRWYLTPVRLAKIYHNTNDQCFRGCSAPGTMGHIWWHCPKVVRYWVRVYNLIFSVLHLNLRKNPYEALLGLPSAKVPKNKQKLLNHMFLAARQTIAKSWKSLSINFTLFKNKVDWIFINEKLSSIEMDRLKSFQTVWEPWIKYRQYDTLPTHLLTI
;
A
#
# COMPACT_ATOMS: atom_id res chain seq x y z
N MET A 1 24.86 19.83 -13.41
CA MET A 1 23.49 20.27 -13.75
C MET A 1 22.63 19.06 -14.06
N PHE A 2 21.31 19.17 -13.91
CA PHE A 2 20.37 18.13 -14.35
C PHE A 2 19.80 18.50 -15.72
N LEU A 3 19.70 17.52 -16.61
CA LEU A 3 19.10 17.67 -17.93
C LEU A 3 18.06 16.57 -18.14
N LYS A 4 16.80 16.93 -18.36
CA LYS A 4 15.73 16.00 -18.69
C LYS A 4 15.42 16.15 -20.18
N LEU A 5 15.78 15.14 -20.97
CA LEU A 5 15.56 15.12 -22.41
C LEU A 5 14.10 14.74 -22.72
N ASP A 6 13.52 15.38 -23.72
CA ASP A 6 12.17 15.08 -24.22
C ASP A 6 12.27 14.49 -25.64
N ILE A 7 11.90 13.23 -25.84
CA ILE A 7 11.88 12.59 -27.16
C ILE A 7 10.53 12.84 -27.83
N LYS A 8 10.56 13.28 -29.10
CA LYS A 8 9.33 13.53 -29.88
C LYS A 8 8.60 12.22 -30.17
N LYS A 9 7.44 12.03 -29.53
CA LYS A 9 6.51 10.90 -29.77
C LYS A 9 7.25 9.56 -29.79
N ALA A 10 7.96 9.24 -28.71
CA ALA A 10 8.95 8.17 -28.68
C ALA A 10 8.48 6.84 -29.28
N PHE A 11 7.31 6.32 -28.88
CA PHE A 11 6.76 5.08 -29.43
C PHE A 11 6.41 5.18 -30.91
N ASP A 12 5.91 6.33 -31.38
CA ASP A 12 5.42 6.50 -32.76
C ASP A 12 6.55 6.81 -33.76
N SER A 13 7.74 7.16 -33.27
CA SER A 13 8.85 7.66 -34.09
C SER A 13 9.90 6.61 -34.45
N VAL A 14 9.86 5.42 -33.84
CA VAL A 14 10.86 4.35 -34.03
C VAL A 14 10.96 3.90 -35.48
N ALA A 15 12.12 4.05 -36.10
CA ALA A 15 12.39 3.52 -37.43
C ALA A 15 12.54 2.00 -37.39
N TRP A 16 11.73 1.26 -38.17
CA TRP A 16 11.80 -0.20 -38.20
C TRP A 16 13.12 -0.77 -38.70
N PRO A 17 13.81 -0.19 -39.71
CA PRO A 17 15.13 -0.67 -40.11
C PRO A 17 16.11 -0.70 -38.94
N TYR A 18 16.12 0.35 -38.11
CA TYR A 18 16.92 0.43 -36.90
C TYR A 18 16.48 -0.64 -35.87
N LEU A 19 15.18 -0.76 -35.59
CA LEU A 19 14.65 -1.80 -34.70
C LEU A 19 15.15 -3.21 -35.08
N TYR A 20 15.09 -3.56 -36.37
CA TYR A 20 15.53 -4.87 -36.85
C TYR A 20 17.04 -5.05 -36.72
N ALA A 21 17.82 -4.02 -37.07
CA ALA A 21 19.28 -4.05 -36.94
C ALA A 21 19.70 -4.21 -35.46
N THR A 22 19.08 -3.47 -34.55
CA THR A 22 19.36 -3.57 -33.11
C THR A 22 19.05 -4.97 -32.56
N ILE A 23 17.91 -5.57 -32.93
CA ILE A 23 17.57 -6.94 -32.50
C ILE A 23 18.57 -7.96 -33.04
N GLN A 24 19.04 -7.80 -34.27
CA GLN A 24 20.06 -8.68 -34.84
C GLN A 24 21.40 -8.54 -34.10
N GLU A 25 21.81 -7.31 -33.79
CA GLU A 25 23.05 -7.02 -33.08
C GLU A 25 23.05 -7.57 -31.64
N TRP A 26 21.90 -7.53 -30.96
CA TRP A 26 21.73 -8.18 -29.65
C TRP A 26 21.81 -9.72 -29.69
N GLY A 27 21.94 -10.32 -30.88
CA GLY A 27 22.12 -11.76 -31.05
C GLY A 27 20.80 -12.56 -31.04
N PHE A 28 19.65 -11.91 -31.23
CA PHE A 28 18.39 -12.66 -31.35
C PHE A 28 18.37 -13.47 -32.65
N GLY A 29 18.01 -14.75 -32.54
CA GLY A 29 18.03 -15.68 -33.67
C GLY A 29 17.07 -15.30 -34.82
N PRO A 30 17.33 -15.80 -36.04
CA PRO A 30 16.61 -15.38 -37.26
C PRO A 30 15.10 -15.66 -37.20
N LYS A 31 14.68 -16.71 -36.49
CA LYS A 31 13.26 -17.01 -36.28
C LYS A 31 12.53 -15.89 -35.54
N PHE A 32 13.12 -15.38 -34.45
CA PHE A 32 12.54 -14.30 -33.67
C PHE A 32 12.45 -13.02 -34.50
N THR A 33 13.54 -12.64 -35.18
CA THR A 33 13.57 -11.47 -36.06
C THR A 33 12.51 -11.55 -37.17
N THR A 34 12.30 -12.74 -37.73
CA THR A 34 11.25 -12.97 -38.75
C THR A 34 9.85 -12.73 -38.18
N TRP A 35 9.57 -13.20 -36.95
CA TRP A 35 8.29 -12.93 -36.29
C TRP A 35 8.08 -11.45 -36.02
N ILE A 36 9.11 -10.73 -35.58
CA ILE A 36 9.01 -9.28 -35.38
C ILE A 36 8.75 -8.56 -36.71
N LYS A 37 9.49 -8.90 -37.77
CA LYS A 37 9.25 -8.36 -39.11
C LYS A 37 7.81 -8.64 -39.60
N ALA A 38 7.31 -9.85 -39.40
CA ALA A 38 5.93 -10.21 -39.75
C ALA A 38 4.91 -9.37 -38.99
N LEU A 39 5.12 -9.13 -37.69
CA LEU A 39 4.24 -8.27 -36.89
C LEU A 39 4.21 -6.83 -37.40
N TYR A 40 5.32 -6.31 -37.94
CA TYR A 40 5.43 -4.94 -38.44
C TYR A 40 5.34 -4.84 -39.96
N CYS A 41 4.92 -5.90 -40.65
CA CYS A 41 4.78 -5.91 -42.11
C CYS A 41 3.50 -5.16 -42.51
N ASN A 42 3.66 -4.03 -43.23
CA ASN A 42 2.58 -3.21 -43.81
C ASN A 42 1.37 -2.95 -42.88
N PRO A 43 1.56 -2.53 -41.61
CA PRO A 43 0.44 -2.20 -40.74
C PRO A 43 -0.32 -0.99 -41.28
N VAL A 44 -1.65 -1.00 -41.08
CA VAL A 44 -2.54 0.11 -41.42
C VAL A 44 -3.24 0.62 -40.17
N GLY A 45 -3.45 1.94 -40.12
CA GLY A 45 -4.20 2.63 -39.06
C GLY A 45 -5.51 3.23 -39.59
N ARG A 46 -6.46 3.46 -38.69
CA ARG A 46 -7.68 4.24 -38.92
C ARG A 46 -7.95 5.13 -37.71
N ILE A 47 -8.56 6.29 -37.93
CA ILE A 47 -9.00 7.19 -36.87
C ILE A 47 -10.50 6.95 -36.65
N THR A 48 -10.89 6.64 -35.41
CA THR A 48 -12.29 6.44 -35.05
C THR A 48 -12.79 7.62 -34.22
N ILE A 49 -13.88 8.26 -34.65
CA ILE A 49 -14.56 9.35 -33.94
C ILE A 49 -16.01 8.92 -33.70
N GLY A 50 -16.32 8.54 -32.45
CA GLY A 50 -17.61 7.95 -32.11
C GLY A 50 -17.82 6.61 -32.85
N PRO A 51 -18.96 6.41 -33.53
CA PRO A 51 -19.21 5.19 -34.31
C PRO A 51 -18.58 5.20 -35.72
N GLN A 52 -17.99 6.32 -36.17
CA GLN A 52 -17.44 6.45 -37.52
C GLN A 52 -15.92 6.23 -37.54
N ALA A 53 -15.41 5.60 -38.60
CA ALA A 53 -13.99 5.38 -38.82
C ALA A 53 -13.54 5.99 -40.16
N SER A 54 -12.35 6.57 -40.18
CA SER A 54 -11.71 7.07 -41.40
C SER A 54 -11.32 5.94 -42.36
N ASN A 55 -10.91 6.31 -43.57
CA ASN A 55 -10.17 5.42 -44.45
C ASN A 55 -8.88 4.93 -43.77
N SER A 56 -8.43 3.73 -44.13
CA SER A 56 -7.14 3.20 -43.69
C SER A 56 -5.99 3.96 -44.35
N PHE A 57 -4.95 4.20 -43.57
CA PHE A 57 -3.68 4.73 -44.05
C PHE A 57 -2.53 3.81 -43.58
N PRO A 58 -1.45 3.69 -44.37
CA PRO A 58 -0.29 2.90 -43.96
C PRO A 58 0.41 3.56 -42.76
N ILE A 59 0.91 2.73 -41.86
CA ILE A 59 1.85 3.12 -40.81
C ILE A 59 3.23 2.68 -41.29
N GLU A 60 4.23 3.55 -41.21
CA GLU A 60 5.58 3.28 -41.74
C GLU A 60 6.64 3.17 -40.64
N ARG A 61 6.31 3.59 -39.42
CA ARG A 61 7.23 3.61 -38.28
C ARG A 61 6.47 3.53 -36.96
N GLY A 62 7.22 3.30 -35.88
CA GLY A 62 6.74 3.26 -34.52
C GLY A 62 6.46 1.85 -34.01
N THR A 63 6.25 1.76 -32.71
CA THR A 63 5.86 0.55 -31.97
C THR A 63 4.41 0.69 -31.52
N ARG A 64 3.71 -0.44 -31.40
CA ARG A 64 2.26 -0.42 -31.16
C ARG A 64 1.96 -0.07 -29.70
N GLN A 65 1.36 1.08 -29.46
CA GLN A 65 0.87 1.42 -28.11
C GLN A 65 -0.21 0.43 -27.66
N GLY A 66 -0.11 -0.04 -26.41
CA GLY A 66 -0.99 -1.08 -25.86
C GLY A 66 -0.59 -2.52 -26.21
N CYS A 67 0.40 -2.74 -27.09
CA CYS A 67 0.96 -4.06 -27.35
C CYS A 67 1.92 -4.47 -26.20
N PRO A 68 1.75 -5.64 -25.57
CA PRO A 68 2.60 -6.09 -24.47
C PRO A 68 4.09 -6.20 -24.83
N LEU A 69 4.41 -6.42 -26.10
CA LEU A 69 5.78 -6.56 -26.60
C LEU A 69 6.47 -5.21 -26.84
N SER A 70 5.70 -4.15 -27.13
CA SER A 70 6.27 -2.86 -27.55
C SER A 70 7.15 -2.17 -26.50
N PRO A 71 6.85 -2.20 -25.19
CA PRO A 71 7.75 -1.69 -24.16
C PRO A 71 9.12 -2.39 -24.15
N LEU A 72 9.14 -3.72 -24.27
CA LEU A 72 10.40 -4.49 -24.29
C LEU A 72 11.23 -4.20 -25.54
N LEU A 73 10.56 -4.03 -26.69
CA LEU A 73 11.24 -3.58 -27.91
C LEU A 73 11.79 -2.17 -27.74
N PHE A 74 11.06 -1.28 -27.06
CA PHE A 74 11.51 0.07 -26.76
C PHE A 74 12.78 0.08 -25.88
N ASP A 75 12.83 -0.78 -24.85
CA ASP A 75 14.01 -0.94 -24.01
C ASP A 75 15.24 -1.38 -24.83
N LEU A 76 15.07 -2.31 -25.78
CA LEU A 76 16.17 -2.79 -26.63
C LEU A 76 16.70 -1.72 -27.59
N ILE A 77 15.84 -0.85 -28.12
CA ILE A 77 16.25 0.18 -29.11
C ILE A 77 16.87 1.41 -28.46
N ILE A 78 16.53 1.71 -27.19
CA ILE A 78 17.08 2.87 -26.48
C ILE A 78 18.42 2.54 -25.80
N GLU A 79 18.66 1.27 -25.45
CA GLU A 79 19.90 0.88 -24.77
C GLU A 79 21.18 1.19 -25.57
N PRO A 80 21.25 1.08 -26.92
CA PRO A 80 22.42 1.53 -27.68
C PRO A 80 22.76 3.01 -27.46
N LEU A 81 21.75 3.89 -27.35
CA LEU A 81 21.97 5.29 -26.97
C LEU A 81 22.56 5.40 -25.57
N ALA A 82 22.04 4.62 -24.63
CA ALA A 82 22.51 4.62 -23.25
C ALA A 82 23.97 4.15 -23.15
N ILE A 83 24.34 3.10 -23.88
CA ILE A 83 25.71 2.60 -23.98
C ILE A 83 26.63 3.66 -24.59
N ALA A 84 26.22 4.28 -25.70
CA ALA A 84 27.00 5.31 -26.36
C ALA A 84 27.29 6.50 -25.42
N ILE A 85 26.28 6.99 -24.69
CA ILE A 85 26.44 8.08 -23.72
C ILE A 85 27.38 7.66 -22.56
N ARG A 86 27.24 6.44 -22.05
CA ARG A 86 28.06 5.97 -20.91
C ARG A 86 29.54 5.82 -21.29
N ASN A 87 29.81 5.37 -22.51
CA ASN A 87 31.15 5.08 -23.04
C ASN A 87 31.86 6.30 -23.64
N ASP A 88 31.15 7.38 -23.94
CA ASP A 88 31.77 8.61 -24.45
C ASP A 88 32.66 9.26 -23.37
N PRO A 89 33.97 9.44 -23.63
CA PRO A 89 34.92 9.99 -22.66
C PRO A 89 34.71 11.50 -22.43
N ASP A 90 34.11 12.20 -23.38
CA ASP A 90 33.87 13.64 -23.32
C ASP A 90 32.53 13.99 -22.67
N ILE A 91 31.66 13.00 -22.46
CA ILE A 91 30.41 13.15 -21.70
C ILE A 91 30.64 12.80 -20.23
N HIS A 92 30.76 13.85 -19.41
CA HIS A 92 31.10 13.74 -18.01
C HIS A 92 29.86 13.75 -17.10
N GLY A 93 29.77 12.74 -16.23
CA GLY A 93 28.75 12.61 -15.19
C GLY A 93 29.25 13.02 -13.80
N LEU A 94 28.44 12.79 -12.78
CA LEU A 94 28.83 12.95 -11.38
C LEU A 94 29.51 11.67 -10.89
N ASN A 95 30.77 11.74 -10.46
CA ASN A 95 31.46 10.62 -9.84
C ASN A 95 31.30 10.69 -8.32
N VAL A 96 30.79 9.64 -7.70
CA VAL A 96 30.71 9.49 -6.24
C VAL A 96 31.35 8.17 -5.87
N GLY A 97 32.52 8.24 -5.24
CA GLY A 97 33.36 7.06 -5.02
C GLY A 97 33.68 6.35 -6.35
N PRO A 98 33.53 5.01 -6.44
CA PRO A 98 33.78 4.27 -7.67
C PRO A 98 32.63 4.34 -8.69
N GLN A 99 31.49 4.97 -8.35
CA GLN A 99 30.30 4.99 -9.20
C GLN A 99 30.21 6.28 -10.03
N LYS A 100 29.92 6.11 -11.33
CA LYS A 100 29.64 7.20 -12.28
C LYS A 100 28.12 7.36 -12.43
N HIS A 101 27.56 8.44 -11.89
CA HIS A 101 26.16 8.82 -12.06
C HIS A 101 26.02 9.77 -13.24
N LEU A 102 25.70 9.21 -14.42
CA LEU A 102 25.58 9.97 -15.67
C LEU A 102 24.17 9.93 -16.25
N LEU A 103 23.56 8.75 -16.34
CA LEU A 103 22.36 8.54 -17.14
C LEU A 103 21.33 7.69 -16.38
N SER A 104 20.08 8.13 -16.40
CA SER A 104 18.92 7.39 -15.90
C SER A 104 17.83 7.41 -16.97
N LEU A 105 17.28 6.24 -17.29
CA LEU A 105 16.20 6.09 -18.26
C LEU A 105 15.02 5.39 -17.60
N PHE A 106 13.82 5.87 -17.92
CA PHE A 106 12.58 5.16 -17.64
C PHE A 106 11.66 5.28 -18.85
N ALA A 107 11.64 4.24 -19.69
CA ALA A 107 11.09 4.33 -21.05
C ALA A 107 11.68 5.54 -21.80
N ASP A 108 10.84 6.49 -22.22
CA ASP A 108 11.22 7.69 -22.96
C ASP A 108 11.68 8.87 -22.09
N ASP A 109 11.45 8.82 -20.77
CA ASP A 109 11.98 9.82 -19.83
C ASP A 109 13.48 9.57 -19.61
N ILE A 110 14.33 10.34 -20.31
CA ILE A 110 15.80 10.29 -20.17
C ILE A 110 16.29 11.46 -19.33
N THR A 111 17.01 11.16 -18.26
CA THR A 111 17.66 12.15 -17.39
C THR A 111 19.17 11.98 -17.43
N VAL A 112 19.88 13.06 -17.73
CA VAL A 112 21.34 13.13 -17.76
C VAL A 112 21.84 14.06 -16.65
N LEU A 113 22.79 13.57 -15.88
CA LEU A 113 23.58 14.34 -14.93
C LEU A 113 24.86 14.78 -15.61
N VAL A 114 25.00 16.08 -15.83
CA VAL A 114 26.14 16.64 -16.57
C VAL A 114 27.07 17.40 -15.64
N THR A 115 28.35 17.02 -15.66
CA THR A 115 29.48 17.83 -15.17
C THR A 115 30.28 18.36 -16.37
N ARG A 116 31.08 19.42 -16.17
CA ARG A 116 31.84 20.09 -17.25
C ARG A 116 30.98 20.40 -18.50
N PRO A 117 29.89 21.19 -18.35
CA PRO A 117 28.88 21.33 -19.39
C PRO A 117 29.39 21.92 -20.72
N LEU A 118 30.46 22.71 -20.72
CA LEU A 118 31.07 23.24 -21.95
C LEU A 118 31.61 22.14 -22.87
N GLN A 119 32.11 21.04 -22.30
CA GLN A 119 32.62 19.89 -23.06
C GLN A 119 31.51 18.85 -23.27
N SER A 120 30.75 18.54 -22.21
CA SER A 120 29.78 17.45 -22.25
C SER A 120 28.54 17.74 -23.11
N LEU A 121 28.01 18.97 -23.11
CA LEU A 121 26.77 19.27 -23.81
C LEU A 121 26.90 19.24 -25.35
N PRO A 122 27.95 19.82 -25.97
CA PRO A 122 28.13 19.70 -27.42
C PRO A 122 28.26 18.24 -27.89
N ASN A 123 29.03 17.43 -27.17
CA ASN A 123 29.22 16.01 -27.49
C ASN A 123 27.94 15.21 -27.32
N LEU A 124 27.22 15.41 -26.21
CA LEU A 124 25.91 14.82 -25.99
C LEU A 124 24.92 15.22 -27.10
N TYR A 125 24.89 16.50 -27.48
CA TYR A 125 23.98 16.98 -28.53
C TYR A 125 24.27 16.36 -29.89
N ASN A 126 25.56 16.25 -30.26
CA ASN A 126 25.99 15.59 -31.49
C ASN A 126 25.61 14.10 -31.50
N LEU A 127 25.83 13.41 -30.38
CA LEU A 127 25.46 12.01 -30.22
C LEU A 127 23.94 11.81 -30.35
N LEU A 128 23.15 12.63 -29.66
CA LEU A 128 21.68 12.61 -29.75
C LEU A 128 21.18 12.90 -31.18
N HIS A 129 21.81 13.83 -31.88
CA HIS A 129 21.48 14.14 -33.27
C HIS A 129 21.75 12.93 -34.18
N LYS A 130 22.95 12.35 -34.12
CA LYS A 130 23.32 11.13 -34.88
C LYS A 130 22.35 9.98 -34.57
N PHE A 131 22.09 9.73 -33.29
CA PHE A 131 21.15 8.70 -32.88
C PHE A 131 19.75 8.94 -33.43
N GLY A 132 19.24 10.18 -33.35
CA GLY A 132 17.93 10.55 -33.87
C GLY A 132 17.79 10.35 -35.38
N THR A 133 18.86 10.60 -36.16
CA THR A 133 18.84 10.36 -37.62
C THR A 133 18.72 8.88 -37.99
N ILE A 134 19.28 7.98 -37.18
CA ILE A 134 19.29 6.53 -37.46
C ILE A 134 18.05 5.86 -36.88
N SER A 135 17.71 6.16 -35.63
CA SER A 135 16.62 5.51 -34.89
C SER A 135 15.24 6.12 -35.15
N GLY A 136 15.18 7.35 -35.67
CA GLY A 136 13.97 8.16 -35.73
C GLY A 136 13.60 8.84 -34.39
N LEU A 137 14.28 8.53 -33.29
CA LEU A 137 14.02 9.08 -31.97
C LEU A 137 14.72 10.44 -31.78
N VAL A 138 14.06 11.49 -32.25
CA VAL A 138 14.62 12.85 -32.22
C VAL A 138 14.25 13.54 -30.90
N VAL A 139 15.27 14.05 -30.20
CA VAL A 139 15.11 14.89 -29.01
C VAL A 139 14.56 16.27 -29.39
N ASN A 140 13.72 16.82 -28.54
CA ASN A 140 13.21 18.18 -28.66
C ASN A 140 13.96 19.14 -27.72
N PRO A 141 14.84 20.01 -28.24
CA PRO A 141 15.58 20.97 -27.43
C PRO A 141 14.64 21.90 -26.64
N THR A 142 13.60 22.42 -27.29
CA THR A 142 12.65 23.37 -26.70
C THR A 142 11.77 22.81 -25.59
N LYS A 143 11.70 21.48 -25.45
CA LYS A 143 10.99 20.79 -24.35
C LYS A 143 11.94 20.11 -23.36
N THR A 144 13.22 20.02 -23.71
CA THR A 144 14.27 19.54 -22.81
C THR A 144 14.41 20.52 -21.66
N GLU A 145 14.26 20.02 -20.43
CA GLU A 145 14.36 20.84 -19.21
C GLU A 145 15.78 20.76 -18.65
N ALA A 146 16.38 21.92 -18.35
CA ALA A 146 17.70 22.01 -17.74
C ALA A 146 17.61 22.71 -16.38
N LEU A 147 18.08 22.06 -15.32
CA LEU A 147 18.13 22.61 -13.96
C LEU A 147 19.58 22.81 -13.53
N ASN A 148 19.92 24.07 -13.25
CA ASN A 148 21.20 24.39 -12.63
C ASN A 148 21.19 23.95 -11.16
N ILE A 149 22.23 23.21 -10.73
CA ILE A 149 22.42 22.83 -9.33
C ILE A 149 23.47 23.73 -8.67
N ASN A 150 24.63 23.88 -9.32
CA ASN A 150 25.80 24.55 -8.74
C ASN A 150 26.76 25.11 -9.80
N LEU A 151 26.25 25.52 -10.97
CA LEU A 151 27.06 26.20 -11.99
C LEU A 151 27.18 27.70 -11.67
N PRO A 152 28.36 28.32 -11.86
CA PRO A 152 28.54 29.76 -11.73
C PRO A 152 27.61 30.56 -12.65
N PRO A 153 27.19 31.78 -12.25
CA PRO A 153 26.27 32.60 -13.05
C PRO A 153 26.77 32.92 -14.46
N GLU A 154 28.07 33.19 -14.62
CA GLU A 154 28.70 33.50 -15.91
C GLU A 154 28.62 32.30 -16.87
N LEU A 155 28.95 31.11 -16.37
CA LEU A 155 28.86 29.87 -17.11
C LEU A 155 27.40 29.57 -17.48
N LEU A 156 26.46 29.76 -16.54
CA LEU A 156 25.04 29.58 -16.82
C LEU A 156 24.57 30.50 -17.95
N LYS A 157 24.98 31.77 -17.94
CA LYS A 157 24.64 32.75 -18.99
C LYS A 157 25.13 32.30 -20.36
N LEU A 158 26.39 31.84 -20.44
CA LEU A 158 26.95 31.30 -21.68
C LEU A 158 26.15 30.09 -22.18
N LEU A 159 25.84 29.14 -21.30
CA LEU A 159 25.06 27.95 -21.68
C LEU A 159 23.64 28.29 -22.13
N THR A 160 22.99 29.27 -21.49
CA THR A 160 21.65 29.72 -21.90
C THR A 160 21.61 30.38 -23.27
N LEU A 161 22.73 30.95 -23.73
CA LEU A 161 22.85 31.53 -25.07
C LEU A 161 23.12 30.46 -26.12
N ASN A 162 23.86 29.40 -25.77
CA ASN A 162 24.27 28.37 -26.72
C ASN A 162 23.28 27.19 -26.86
N PHE A 163 22.38 27.00 -25.89
CA PHE A 163 21.43 25.88 -25.88
C PHE A 163 20.00 26.33 -25.62
N GLU A 164 19.09 26.01 -26.54
CA GLU A 164 17.66 26.33 -26.52
C GLU A 164 16.83 25.41 -25.58
N PHE A 165 17.38 25.08 -24.42
CA PHE A 165 16.68 24.30 -23.41
C PHE A 165 15.69 25.16 -22.60
N GLN A 166 14.73 24.51 -21.97
CA GLN A 166 13.93 25.14 -20.92
C GLN A 166 14.76 25.21 -19.64
N TRP A 167 15.40 26.36 -19.41
CA TRP A 167 16.21 26.60 -18.23
C TRP A 167 15.35 26.85 -16.99
N CYS A 168 15.12 25.78 -16.22
CA CYS A 168 14.33 25.79 -15.01
C CYS A 168 15.06 26.49 -13.86
N LYS A 169 14.39 27.44 -13.21
CA LYS A 169 14.95 28.17 -12.04
C LYS A 169 14.68 27.49 -10.70
N LYS A 170 13.58 26.75 -10.57
CA LYS A 170 13.09 26.25 -9.28
C LYS A 170 13.17 24.73 -9.16
N TYR A 171 12.66 24.02 -10.16
CA TYR A 171 12.61 22.57 -10.16
C TYR A 171 12.51 22.00 -11.58
N VAL A 172 12.85 20.72 -11.73
CA VAL A 172 12.61 19.88 -12.91
C VAL A 172 11.60 18.78 -12.53
N THR A 173 10.69 18.40 -13.43
CA THR A 173 9.69 17.35 -13.12
C THR A 173 10.06 16.02 -13.76
N ILE A 174 10.46 15.04 -12.93
CA ILE A 174 10.87 13.70 -13.36
C ILE A 174 9.93 12.67 -12.72
N LEU A 175 9.31 11.82 -13.55
CA LEU A 175 8.36 10.78 -13.11
C LEU A 175 7.26 11.32 -12.15
N GLY A 176 6.81 12.55 -12.38
CA GLY A 176 5.77 13.21 -11.56
C GLY A 176 6.27 13.79 -10.23
N ILE A 177 7.56 13.77 -9.93
CA ILE A 177 8.19 14.42 -8.78
C ILE A 177 8.96 15.66 -9.23
N ARG A 178 8.80 16.76 -8.51
CA ARG A 178 9.51 18.03 -8.73
C ARG A 178 10.79 18.04 -7.91
N PHE A 179 11.93 17.90 -8.58
CA PHE A 179 13.25 17.96 -7.96
C PHE A 179 13.71 19.41 -7.91
N THR A 180 13.90 19.93 -6.70
CA THR A 180 14.35 21.31 -6.44
C THR A 180 15.87 21.37 -6.28
N VAL A 181 16.45 22.55 -6.45
CA VAL A 181 17.89 22.78 -6.19
C VAL A 181 18.22 22.54 -4.72
N GLU A 182 17.37 23.08 -3.83
CA GLU A 182 17.54 22.95 -2.39
C GLU A 182 16.66 21.84 -1.81
N TYR A 183 17.23 21.04 -0.90
CA TYR A 183 16.51 19.98 -0.19
C TYR A 183 15.28 20.49 0.56
N ASN A 184 15.39 21.64 1.23
CA ASN A 184 14.31 22.20 2.07
C ASN A 184 13.06 22.58 1.26
N GLN A 185 13.19 22.78 -0.05
CA GLN A 185 12.10 23.16 -0.93
C GLN A 185 11.32 21.96 -1.48
N LEU A 186 11.85 20.74 -1.39
CA LEU A 186 11.23 19.51 -1.92
C LEU A 186 9.82 19.30 -1.37
N TYR A 187 9.62 19.62 -0.08
CA TYR A 187 8.31 19.53 0.56
C TYR A 187 7.30 20.46 -0.12
N HIS A 188 7.62 21.74 -0.18
CA HIS A 188 6.74 22.78 -0.73
C HIS A 188 6.45 22.59 -2.22
N ALA A 189 7.40 22.06 -2.98
CA ALA A 189 7.22 21.79 -4.40
C ALA A 189 6.22 20.65 -4.68
N ASN A 190 6.19 19.61 -3.82
CA ASN A 190 5.50 18.35 -4.11
C ASN A 190 4.24 18.09 -3.27
N TYR A 191 4.33 18.24 -1.94
CA TYR A 191 3.29 17.81 -1.02
C TYR A 191 2.02 18.66 -1.11
N PRO A 192 2.06 20.00 -1.03
CA PRO A 192 0.86 20.84 -1.15
C PRO A 192 0.14 20.63 -2.49
N TYR A 193 0.89 20.53 -3.59
CA TYR A 193 0.33 20.26 -4.92
C TYR A 193 -0.39 18.92 -4.97
N THR A 194 0.24 17.85 -4.46
CA THR A 194 -0.36 16.52 -4.41
C THR A 194 -1.59 16.50 -3.51
N TYR A 195 -1.53 17.12 -2.33
CA TYR A 195 -2.67 17.21 -1.42
C TYR A 195 -3.85 17.94 -2.04
N LYS A 196 -3.64 19.04 -2.77
CA LYS A 196 -4.71 19.73 -3.52
C LYS A 196 -5.35 18.83 -4.57
N LYS A 197 -4.55 18.06 -5.31
CA LYS A 197 -5.05 17.09 -6.29
C LYS A 197 -5.87 15.97 -5.63
N LEU A 198 -5.42 15.47 -4.49
CA LEU A 198 -6.13 14.45 -3.71
C LEU A 198 -7.41 14.99 -3.09
N GLN A 199 -7.42 16.24 -2.62
CA GLN A 199 -8.61 16.90 -2.13
C GLN A 199 -9.66 17.04 -3.23
N LYS A 200 -9.27 17.55 -4.41
CA LYS A 200 -10.17 17.62 -5.58
C LYS A 200 -10.73 16.24 -5.93
N MET A 201 -9.91 15.20 -5.88
CA MET A 201 -10.36 13.83 -6.12
C MET A 201 -11.40 13.37 -5.08
N LEU A 202 -11.23 13.70 -3.80
CA LEU A 202 -12.24 13.42 -2.76
C LEU A 202 -13.53 14.21 -2.99
N GLU A 203 -13.44 15.46 -3.44
CA GLU A 203 -14.60 16.29 -3.82
C GLU A 203 -15.34 15.68 -5.01
N ASP A 204 -14.63 15.21 -6.03
CA ASP A 204 -15.22 14.53 -7.18
C ASP A 204 -15.90 13.20 -6.77
N TRP A 205 -15.24 12.40 -5.91
CA TRP A 205 -15.85 11.19 -5.35
C TRP A 205 -17.08 11.49 -4.47
N SER A 206 -17.13 12.67 -3.83
CA SER A 206 -18.24 13.05 -2.95
C SER A 206 -19.55 13.32 -3.71
N LYS A 207 -19.47 13.57 -5.02
CA LYS A 207 -20.64 13.75 -5.91
C LYS A 207 -21.42 12.44 -6.09
N TYR A 208 -20.77 11.29 -5.91
CA TYR A 208 -21.41 9.99 -6.03
C TYR A 208 -22.05 9.57 -4.70
N HIS A 209 -23.24 8.95 -4.76
CA HIS A 209 -23.93 8.41 -3.60
C HIS A 209 -23.32 7.06 -3.17
N ILE A 210 -22.14 7.12 -2.57
CA ILE A 210 -21.39 5.93 -2.13
C ILE A 210 -21.70 5.58 -0.68
N SER A 211 -21.79 4.29 -0.42
CA SER A 211 -21.87 3.72 0.93
C SER A 211 -20.70 4.19 1.82
N TRP A 212 -20.89 4.21 3.13
CA TRP A 212 -19.85 4.50 4.11
C TRP A 212 -18.62 3.61 3.94
N ILE A 213 -18.82 2.32 3.66
CA ILE A 213 -17.74 1.36 3.42
C ILE A 213 -17.10 1.60 2.05
N GLY A 214 -17.92 1.86 1.03
CA GLY A 214 -17.46 2.17 -0.32
C GLY A 214 -16.55 3.40 -0.34
N ARG A 215 -16.81 4.41 0.49
CA ARG A 215 -15.91 5.57 0.65
C ARG A 215 -14.56 5.19 1.25
N ILE A 216 -14.52 4.29 2.24
CA ILE A 216 -13.26 3.78 2.78
C ILE A 216 -12.48 3.00 1.70
N ILE A 217 -13.18 2.19 0.90
CA ILE A 217 -12.58 1.47 -0.22
C ILE A 217 -12.04 2.44 -1.27
N ALA A 218 -12.80 3.48 -1.62
CA ALA A 218 -12.37 4.51 -2.56
C ALA A 218 -11.07 5.19 -2.10
N VAL A 219 -10.96 5.56 -0.82
CA VAL A 219 -9.71 6.11 -0.24
C VAL A 219 -8.55 5.12 -0.39
N LYS A 220 -8.77 3.84 -0.08
CA LYS A 220 -7.72 2.81 -0.20
C LYS A 220 -7.27 2.58 -1.63
N MET A 221 -8.19 2.57 -2.58
CA MET A 221 -7.91 2.20 -3.97
C MET A 221 -7.40 3.37 -4.81
N THR A 222 -7.73 4.61 -4.47
CA THR A 222 -7.39 5.78 -5.29
C THR A 222 -6.36 6.69 -4.65
N LEU A 223 -6.48 6.95 -3.35
CA LEU A 223 -5.71 7.98 -2.64
C LEU A 223 -4.41 7.39 -2.07
N LEU A 224 -4.48 6.21 -1.45
CA LEU A 224 -3.28 5.59 -0.86
C LEU A 224 -2.16 5.28 -1.85
N PRO A 225 -2.41 4.77 -3.08
CA PRO A 225 -1.32 4.48 -4.02
C PRO A 225 -0.56 5.75 -4.42
N LYS A 226 -1.28 6.86 -4.63
CA LYS A 226 -0.68 8.17 -4.97
C LYS A 226 0.18 8.72 -3.83
N LEU A 227 -0.27 8.58 -2.58
CA LEU A 227 0.53 8.94 -1.41
C LEU A 227 1.72 8.01 -1.23
N LEU A 228 1.54 6.71 -1.43
CA LEU A 228 2.61 5.73 -1.28
C LEU A 228 3.76 6.02 -2.25
N TYR A 229 3.44 6.35 -3.50
CA TYR A 229 4.41 6.77 -4.50
C TYR A 229 5.23 7.98 -4.00
N LEU A 230 4.54 9.02 -3.51
CA LEU A 230 5.18 10.22 -2.98
C LEU A 230 6.05 9.92 -1.73
N PHE A 231 5.54 9.12 -0.78
CA PHE A 231 6.26 8.79 0.45
C PHE A 231 7.50 7.94 0.21
N ARG A 232 7.52 7.13 -0.87
CA ARG A 232 8.65 6.27 -1.23
C ARG A 232 9.74 7.02 -1.98
N LEU A 233 9.38 7.97 -2.83
CA LEU A 233 10.36 8.75 -3.58
C LEU A 233 10.93 9.94 -2.81
N LEU A 234 10.16 10.51 -1.87
CA LEU A 234 10.60 11.64 -1.04
C LEU A 234 10.60 11.25 0.44
N PRO A 235 11.68 10.61 0.94
CA PRO A 235 11.86 10.29 2.36
C PRO A 235 12.23 11.54 3.17
N ILE A 236 11.38 12.57 3.08
CA ILE A 236 11.58 13.87 3.73
C ILE A 236 10.60 14.04 4.88
N LYS A 237 10.97 14.83 5.87
CA LYS A 237 10.12 15.12 7.03
C LYS A 237 8.83 15.83 6.62
N ILE A 238 7.69 15.18 6.84
CA ILE A 238 6.35 15.80 6.72
C ILE A 238 5.93 16.36 8.08
N ASN A 239 5.41 17.58 8.10
CA ASN A 239 4.86 18.17 9.31
C ASN A 239 3.61 17.40 9.77
N GLU A 240 3.53 17.07 11.06
CA GLU A 240 2.38 16.36 11.62
C GLU A 240 1.07 17.16 11.48
N LYS A 241 1.17 18.50 11.46
CA LYS A 241 0.02 19.39 11.23
C LYS A 241 -0.61 19.13 9.86
N ASP A 242 0.21 18.98 8.83
CA ASP A 242 -0.27 18.79 7.46
C ASP A 242 -0.90 17.40 7.26
N LEU A 243 -0.30 16.37 7.87
CA LEU A 243 -0.91 15.04 7.90
C LEU A 243 -2.27 15.05 8.61
N LYS A 244 -2.41 15.80 9.72
CA LYS A 244 -3.69 15.95 10.43
C LYS A 244 -4.73 16.70 9.59
N ILE A 245 -4.33 17.76 8.88
CA ILE A 245 -5.21 18.50 7.96
C ILE A 245 -5.71 17.56 6.86
N PHE A 246 -4.81 16.81 6.24
CA PHE A 246 -5.18 15.86 5.20
C PHE A 246 -6.12 14.75 5.71
N GLU A 247 -5.80 14.20 6.89
CA GLU A 247 -6.64 13.21 7.55
C GLU A 247 -8.03 13.75 7.92
N LYS A 248 -8.15 15.04 8.25
CA LYS A 248 -9.44 15.72 8.45
C LYS A 248 -10.27 15.75 7.17
N HIS A 249 -9.67 16.02 6.01
CA HIS A 249 -10.37 15.98 4.72
C HIS A 249 -10.87 14.57 4.39
N VAL A 250 -10.02 13.56 4.59
CA VAL A 250 -10.41 12.15 4.42
C VAL A 250 -11.59 11.81 5.34
N LEU A 251 -11.53 12.16 6.63
CA LEU A 251 -12.63 11.92 7.56
C LEU A 251 -13.90 12.68 7.16
N SER A 252 -13.78 13.94 6.72
CA SER A 252 -14.93 14.71 6.21
C SER A 252 -15.59 13.99 5.05
N PHE A 253 -14.81 13.46 4.10
CA PHE A 253 -15.30 12.65 2.99
C PHE A 253 -15.99 11.37 3.48
N ILE A 254 -15.35 10.59 4.36
CA ILE A 254 -15.92 9.36 4.95
C ILE A 254 -17.24 9.62 5.67
N TRP A 255 -17.40 10.80 6.29
CA TRP A 255 -18.58 11.15 7.07
C TRP A 255 -19.55 12.09 6.35
N THR A 256 -19.33 12.44 5.08
CA THR A 256 -20.17 13.39 4.32
C THR A 256 -20.36 14.71 5.08
N ALA A 257 -19.27 15.24 5.65
CA ALA A 257 -19.27 16.40 6.55
C ALA A 257 -20.15 16.28 7.81
N LYS A 258 -20.66 15.08 8.14
CA LYS A 258 -21.44 14.83 9.36
C LYS A 258 -20.52 14.46 10.52
N LYS A 259 -21.04 14.59 11.75
CA LYS A 259 -20.31 14.21 12.96
C LYS A 259 -20.02 12.69 12.97
N PRO A 260 -18.77 12.26 13.22
CA PRO A 260 -18.43 10.84 13.29
C PRO A 260 -19.24 10.11 14.38
N ARG A 261 -19.77 8.93 14.05
CA ARG A 261 -20.48 8.06 15.00
C ARG A 261 -19.60 6.99 15.64
N VAL A 262 -18.44 6.73 15.03
CA VAL A 262 -17.48 5.72 15.47
C VAL A 262 -16.16 6.41 15.73
N ASN A 263 -15.47 6.03 16.81
CA ASN A 263 -14.16 6.59 17.14
C ASN A 263 -13.17 6.28 16.02
N LYS A 264 -12.39 7.28 15.63
CA LYS A 264 -11.32 7.20 14.64
C LYS A 264 -10.34 6.05 14.92
N SER A 265 -9.94 5.84 16.19
CA SER A 265 -9.02 4.74 16.56
C SER A 265 -9.61 3.36 16.25
N THR A 266 -10.93 3.21 16.38
CA THR A 266 -11.65 1.99 16.01
C THR A 266 -11.70 1.80 14.50
N LEU A 267 -11.95 2.87 13.73
CA LEU A 267 -12.00 2.77 12.26
C LEU A 267 -10.69 2.27 11.66
N TYR A 268 -9.56 2.63 12.26
CA TYR A 268 -8.22 2.27 11.80
C TYR A 268 -7.87 0.81 11.96
N ARG A 269 -8.49 0.13 12.93
CA ARG A 269 -8.27 -1.30 13.16
C ARG A 269 -8.69 -2.12 11.96
N ARG A 270 -8.08 -3.28 11.79
CA ARG A 270 -8.49 -4.22 10.73
C ARG A 270 -9.93 -4.70 10.96
N PRO A 271 -10.64 -5.14 9.90
CA PRO A 271 -11.92 -5.82 10.04
C PRO A 271 -11.90 -6.93 11.09
N LEU A 272 -10.92 -7.85 11.03
CA LEU A 272 -10.78 -8.95 11.99
C LEU A 272 -10.52 -8.49 13.45
N GLU A 273 -10.12 -7.23 13.65
CA GLU A 273 -9.83 -6.63 14.96
C GLU A 273 -10.92 -5.64 15.41
N GLY A 274 -12.10 -5.67 14.79
CA GLY A 274 -13.20 -4.78 15.15
C GLY A 274 -13.11 -3.36 14.54
N GLY A 275 -12.53 -3.21 13.35
CA GLY A 275 -12.48 -1.94 12.63
C GLY A 275 -12.94 -2.04 11.18
N LEU A 276 -12.72 -0.98 10.40
CA LEU A 276 -13.00 -0.97 8.94
C LEU A 276 -11.72 -0.85 8.10
N GLY A 277 -10.57 -0.81 8.77
CA GLY A 277 -9.26 -0.60 8.18
C GLY A 277 -9.14 0.74 7.48
N LEU A 278 -9.83 1.79 7.94
CA LEU A 278 -9.60 3.15 7.42
C LEU A 278 -8.09 3.47 7.57
N PRO A 279 -7.41 3.99 6.54
CA PRO A 279 -5.97 4.18 6.65
C PRO A 279 -5.61 5.28 7.65
N ASN A 280 -4.69 4.97 8.57
CA ASN A 280 -4.04 5.95 9.42
C ASN A 280 -2.85 6.55 8.65
N MET A 281 -3.00 7.79 8.16
CA MET A 281 -2.02 8.41 7.27
C MET A 281 -0.63 8.56 7.91
N LYS A 282 -0.56 8.87 9.22
CA LYS A 282 0.69 8.97 9.95
C LYS A 282 1.41 7.63 10.03
N LYS A 283 0.71 6.57 10.47
CA LYS A 283 1.30 5.22 10.59
C LYS A 283 1.64 4.64 9.21
N TYR A 284 0.87 4.96 8.17
CA TYR A 284 1.15 4.54 6.80
C TYR A 284 2.43 5.19 6.26
N TYR A 285 2.60 6.49 6.50
CA TYR A 285 3.84 7.22 6.21
C TYR A 285 5.04 6.66 7.00
N VAL A 286 4.88 6.40 8.30
CA VAL A 286 5.94 5.79 9.12
C VAL A 286 6.36 4.43 8.52
N ALA A 287 5.40 3.57 8.20
CA ALA A 287 5.68 2.26 7.62
C ALA A 287 6.45 2.35 6.30
N SER A 288 6.13 3.33 5.43
CA SER A 288 6.84 3.49 4.17
C SER A 288 8.29 3.99 4.34
N GLN A 289 8.57 4.77 5.39
CA GLN A 289 9.94 5.19 5.73
C GLN A 289 10.74 4.01 6.30
N LEU A 290 10.19 3.29 7.28
CA LEU A 290 10.86 2.15 7.90
C LEU A 290 11.16 1.01 6.91
N ALA A 291 10.32 0.83 5.89
CA ALA A 291 10.51 -0.20 4.85
C ALA A 291 11.74 0.03 3.95
N GLN A 292 12.45 1.16 4.06
CA GLN A 292 13.71 1.40 3.33
C GLN A 292 14.92 0.79 4.05
N ILE A 293 14.85 0.60 5.37
CA ILE A 293 15.98 0.13 6.17
C ILE A 293 16.44 -1.28 5.75
N PRO A 294 15.55 -2.27 5.53
CA PRO A 294 15.99 -3.58 5.07
C PRO A 294 16.70 -3.53 3.69
N THR A 295 16.35 -2.58 2.81
CA THR A 295 17.02 -2.44 1.51
C THR A 295 18.45 -1.94 1.63
N MET A 296 18.81 -1.24 2.72
CA MET A 296 20.18 -0.85 3.02
C MET A 296 21.03 -2.06 3.46
N HIS A 297 20.41 -3.18 3.83
CA HIS A 297 21.11 -4.38 4.27
C HIS A 297 21.28 -5.42 3.14
N ALA A 298 20.77 -5.13 1.94
CA ALA A 298 20.83 -6.04 0.79
C ALA A 298 22.25 -6.13 0.24
N GLN A 299 22.78 -7.36 0.12
CA GLN A 299 24.19 -7.59 -0.24
C GLN A 299 24.41 -7.82 -1.74
N LEU A 300 23.51 -8.55 -2.39
CA LEU A 300 23.70 -8.96 -3.78
C LEU A 300 23.49 -7.81 -4.76
N PHE A 301 22.56 -6.90 -4.45
CA PHE A 301 22.19 -5.76 -5.31
C PHE A 301 21.64 -4.61 -4.45
N PRO A 302 22.50 -3.89 -3.69
CA PRO A 302 22.05 -2.71 -2.98
C PRO A 302 21.54 -1.66 -3.99
N PRO A 303 20.48 -0.90 -3.65
CA PRO A 303 20.09 0.26 -4.45
C PRO A 303 21.23 1.28 -4.56
N LEU A 304 21.40 1.90 -5.73
CA LEU A 304 22.46 2.91 -5.98
C LEU A 304 22.54 4.03 -4.93
N TRP A 305 21.40 4.43 -4.36
CA TRP A 305 21.38 5.48 -3.34
C TRP A 305 22.01 5.03 -2.00
N VAL A 306 22.06 3.73 -1.72
CA VAL A 306 22.72 3.19 -0.51
C VAL A 306 24.23 3.41 -0.62
N ASP A 307 24.81 3.24 -1.81
CA ASP A 307 26.23 3.49 -2.05
C ASP A 307 26.58 4.97 -1.91
N LEU A 308 25.68 5.86 -2.35
CA LEU A 308 25.80 7.31 -2.12
C LEU A 308 25.82 7.63 -0.61
N GLU A 309 24.92 7.04 0.16
CA GLU A 309 24.90 7.23 1.62
C GLU A 309 26.18 6.70 2.27
N ASN A 310 26.59 5.47 1.92
CA ASN A 310 27.81 4.86 2.44
C ASN A 310 29.07 5.69 2.13
N TYR A 311 29.13 6.32 0.95
CA TYR A 311 30.22 7.22 0.60
C TYR A 311 30.23 8.48 1.48
N LEU A 312 29.07 9.10 1.71
CA LEU A 312 28.94 10.29 2.57
C LEU A 312 29.24 9.98 4.04
N THR A 313 28.97 8.75 4.48
CA THR A 313 29.11 8.34 5.88
C THR A 313 30.42 7.64 6.19
N TYR A 314 31.31 7.44 5.21
CA TYR A 314 32.59 6.76 5.40
C TYR A 314 33.36 7.33 6.61
N PRO A 315 33.96 6.48 7.48
CA PRO A 315 34.15 5.03 7.38
C PRO A 315 32.95 4.18 7.84
N TYR A 316 31.81 4.80 8.16
CA TYR A 316 30.60 4.10 8.60
C TYR A 316 29.75 3.66 7.42
N THR A 317 28.91 2.65 7.65
CA THR A 317 27.84 2.23 6.74
C THR A 317 26.50 2.82 7.17
N ALA A 318 25.64 3.13 6.21
CA ALA A 318 24.30 3.63 6.45
C ALA A 318 23.48 2.64 7.30
N GLU A 319 23.63 1.32 7.07
CA GLU A 319 22.97 0.32 7.89
C GLU A 319 23.45 0.30 9.36
N GLY A 320 24.74 0.62 9.60
CA GLY A 320 25.35 0.55 10.93
C GLY A 320 24.70 1.50 11.93
N PHE A 321 24.25 2.67 11.47
CA PHE A 321 23.64 3.67 12.34
C PHE A 321 22.30 3.25 12.95
N PHE A 322 21.55 2.36 12.31
CA PHE A 322 20.27 1.88 12.85
C PHE A 322 20.45 1.01 14.10
N TRP A 323 21.64 0.46 14.29
CA TRP A 323 21.96 -0.44 15.41
C TRP A 323 22.79 0.25 16.50
N SER A 324 23.15 1.52 16.28
CA SER A 324 23.92 2.34 17.21
C SER A 324 23.03 3.40 17.89
N PRO A 325 23.35 3.82 19.13
CA PRO A 325 22.68 4.94 19.77
C PRO A 325 22.99 6.25 19.02
N THR A 326 22.10 7.24 19.15
CA THR A 326 22.20 8.53 18.47
C THR A 326 23.52 9.26 18.77
N SER A 327 24.06 9.12 19.98
CA SER A 327 25.34 9.71 20.41
C SER A 327 26.57 9.18 19.67
N SER A 328 26.49 7.97 19.11
CA SER A 328 27.61 7.34 18.40
C SER A 328 27.57 7.58 16.88
N ARG A 329 26.60 8.35 16.36
CA ARG A 329 26.42 8.55 14.92
C ARG A 329 27.22 9.76 14.42
N SER A 330 27.74 9.65 13.20
CA SER A 330 28.42 10.76 12.52
C SER A 330 27.46 11.93 12.26
N SER A 331 27.96 13.17 12.28
CA SER A 331 27.20 14.34 11.84
C SER A 331 27.03 14.40 10.31
N ALA A 332 27.95 13.75 9.58
CA ALA A 332 27.97 13.65 8.12
C ALA A 332 27.04 12.51 7.66
N MET A 333 25.76 12.85 7.46
CA MET A 333 24.73 11.98 6.89
C MET A 333 23.82 12.83 6.01
N SER A 334 23.22 12.23 4.97
CA SER A 334 22.24 12.96 4.18
C SER A 334 21.01 13.34 5.02
N PRO A 335 20.27 14.39 4.62
CA PRO A 335 19.00 14.73 5.25
C PRO A 335 17.97 13.59 5.21
N CYS A 336 17.99 12.74 4.16
CA CYS A 336 17.09 11.59 4.01
C CYS A 336 17.40 10.49 5.04
N LEU A 337 18.68 10.16 5.22
CA LEU A 337 19.12 9.18 6.21
C LEU A 337 18.85 9.68 7.64
N LYS A 338 19.14 10.95 7.93
CA LYS A 338 18.82 11.59 9.22
C LYS A 338 17.34 11.50 9.56
N HIS A 339 16.48 11.76 8.58
CA HIS A 339 15.03 11.66 8.75
C HIS A 339 14.59 10.22 9.01
N THR A 340 15.09 9.25 8.24
CA THR A 340 14.77 7.83 8.42
C THR A 340 15.23 7.31 9.78
N LEU A 341 16.43 7.71 10.24
CA LEU A 341 16.95 7.38 11.57
C LEU A 341 16.10 7.99 12.70
N SER A 342 15.65 9.24 12.55
CA SER A 342 14.74 9.87 13.52
C SER A 342 13.44 9.08 13.68
N MET A 343 12.93 8.51 12.59
CA MET A 343 11.76 7.64 12.63
C MET A 343 12.08 6.29 13.26
N TRP A 344 13.22 5.69 12.93
CA TRP A 344 13.68 4.44 13.53
C TRP A 344 13.79 4.56 15.06
N ASP A 345 14.50 5.57 15.56
CA ASP A 345 14.70 5.78 17.00
C ASP A 345 13.38 5.93 17.76
N ARG A 346 12.39 6.57 17.14
CA ARG A 346 11.08 6.80 17.75
C ARG A 346 10.20 5.55 17.74
N TYR A 347 10.21 4.77 16.67
CA TYR A 347 9.22 3.70 16.44
C TYR A 347 9.76 2.29 16.67
N ALA A 348 11.06 2.03 16.49
CA ALA A 348 11.60 0.69 16.64
C ALA A 348 11.45 0.13 18.07
N PRO A 349 11.79 0.88 19.14
CA PRO A 349 11.59 0.40 20.51
C PRO A 349 10.10 0.30 20.87
N ALA A 350 9.29 1.28 20.46
CA ALA A 350 7.88 1.37 20.81
C ALA A 350 7.01 0.23 20.23
N TYR A 351 7.49 -0.43 19.17
CA TYR A 351 6.79 -1.49 18.45
C TYR A 351 7.59 -2.80 18.38
N ASN A 352 8.60 -2.98 19.24
CA ASN A 352 9.41 -4.19 19.35
C ASN A 352 10.03 -4.64 18.00
N LEU A 353 10.59 -3.70 17.24
CA LEU A 353 11.24 -3.97 15.95
C LEU A 353 12.73 -4.31 16.07
N ILE A 354 13.29 -4.23 17.28
CA ILE A 354 14.70 -4.47 17.59
C ILE A 354 14.78 -5.39 18.81
N SER A 355 15.64 -6.42 18.75
CA SER A 355 15.97 -7.25 19.91
C SER A 355 17.16 -6.65 20.67
N PRO A 356 17.32 -6.97 21.97
CA PRO A 356 18.52 -6.57 22.73
C PRO A 356 19.82 -7.06 22.07
N SER A 357 19.79 -8.26 21.48
CA SER A 357 20.92 -8.92 20.82
C SER A 357 21.35 -8.33 19.48
N ARG A 358 20.53 -7.48 18.86
CA ARG A 358 20.80 -6.78 17.59
C ARG A 358 21.47 -7.68 16.52
N PRO A 359 20.91 -8.87 16.20
CA PRO A 359 21.54 -9.85 15.32
C PRO A 359 21.79 -9.33 13.91
N ALA A 360 21.03 -8.33 13.47
CA ALA A 360 21.18 -7.69 12.15
C ALA A 360 22.23 -6.58 12.11
N ALA A 361 22.89 -6.25 13.22
CA ALA A 361 23.92 -5.23 13.25
C ALA A 361 25.12 -5.65 12.37
N PRO A 362 25.61 -4.76 11.48
CA PRO A 362 26.77 -5.04 10.65
C PRO A 362 28.06 -5.08 11.49
N ILE A 363 29.03 -5.88 11.04
CA ILE A 363 30.38 -5.87 11.62
C ILE A 363 31.18 -4.67 11.06
N ILE A 364 31.11 -4.45 9.75
CA ILE A 364 31.85 -3.39 9.06
C ILE A 364 31.10 -2.07 9.10
N GLY A 365 31.83 -0.98 9.36
CA GLY A 365 31.26 0.37 9.37
C GLY A 365 30.30 0.64 10.53
N ASN A 366 30.31 -0.21 11.56
CA ASN A 366 29.45 -0.06 12.73
C ASN A 366 30.10 0.85 13.78
N PRO A 367 29.44 1.94 14.21
CA PRO A 367 30.00 2.83 15.23
C PRO A 367 30.29 2.16 16.59
N LEU A 368 29.61 1.05 16.89
CA LEU A 368 29.79 0.30 18.13
C LEU A 368 30.92 -0.74 18.07
N PHE A 369 31.55 -0.92 16.91
CA PHE A 369 32.71 -1.79 16.73
C PHE A 369 33.84 -1.03 16.00
N PRO A 370 34.59 -0.17 16.71
CA PRO A 370 35.67 0.63 16.13
C PRO A 370 36.70 -0.15 15.29
N PRO A 371 37.10 -1.39 15.63
CA PRO A 371 37.99 -2.18 14.77
C PRO A 371 37.45 -2.37 13.35
N GLY A 372 36.13 -2.57 13.20
CA GLY A 372 35.46 -2.78 11.91
C GLY A 372 35.32 -1.53 11.03
N LEU A 373 35.80 -0.37 11.47
CA LEU A 373 35.86 0.85 10.64
C LEU A 373 37.03 0.82 9.66
N GLN A 374 38.05 -0.01 9.92
CA GLN A 374 39.14 -0.23 8.99
C GLN A 374 38.76 -1.35 8.01
N ALA A 375 37.89 -1.10 7.04
CA ALA A 375 37.33 -2.14 6.15
C ALA A 375 38.37 -3.11 5.54
N LYS A 376 39.57 -2.62 5.17
CA LYS A 376 40.66 -3.46 4.61
C LYS A 376 41.19 -4.53 5.57
N THR A 377 40.99 -4.37 6.89
CA THR A 377 41.45 -5.33 7.91
C THR A 377 40.44 -6.44 8.17
N PHE A 378 39.27 -6.47 7.54
CA PHE A 378 38.27 -7.54 7.73
C PHE A 378 37.90 -8.23 6.40
N THR A 379 38.78 -8.19 5.41
CA THR A 379 38.57 -8.80 4.08
C THR A 379 38.32 -10.32 4.15
N TRP A 380 39.03 -11.04 5.03
CA TRP A 380 38.80 -12.48 5.21
C TRP A 380 37.39 -12.77 5.74
N TRP A 381 36.92 -12.00 6.72
CA TRP A 381 35.59 -12.15 7.34
C TRP A 381 34.46 -11.86 6.35
N THR A 382 34.58 -10.78 5.59
CA THR A 382 33.61 -10.42 4.55
C THR A 382 33.57 -11.45 3.42
N THR A 383 34.73 -11.98 3.01
CA THR A 383 34.83 -13.05 2.00
C THR A 383 34.17 -14.36 2.47
N ASN A 384 34.32 -14.69 3.76
CA ASN A 384 33.68 -15.86 4.39
C ASN A 384 32.25 -15.60 4.87
N LYS A 385 31.63 -14.48 4.46
CA LYS A 385 30.23 -14.11 4.75
C LYS A 385 29.91 -13.88 6.23
N PHE A 386 30.90 -13.57 7.07
CA PHE A 386 30.68 -13.02 8.41
C PHE A 386 30.45 -11.51 8.29
N LEU A 387 29.19 -11.12 8.13
CA LEU A 387 28.81 -9.74 7.81
C LEU A 387 28.02 -9.07 8.94
N ARG A 388 27.38 -9.86 9.79
CA ARG A 388 26.47 -9.44 10.85
C ARG A 388 26.78 -10.14 12.17
N VAL A 389 26.29 -9.58 13.27
CA VAL A 389 26.41 -10.17 14.62
C VAL A 389 25.85 -11.59 14.67
N LYS A 390 24.74 -11.89 13.96
CA LYS A 390 24.19 -13.26 13.94
C LYS A 390 25.18 -14.30 13.43
N ASP A 391 26.07 -13.90 12.50
CA ASP A 391 26.94 -14.85 11.81
C ASP A 391 28.04 -15.37 12.76
N LEU A 392 28.26 -14.66 13.88
CA LEU A 392 29.20 -15.02 14.94
C LEU A 392 28.55 -15.79 16.09
N ILE A 393 27.23 -15.99 16.06
CA ILE A 393 26.44 -16.47 17.19
C ILE A 393 25.69 -17.76 16.83
N SER A 394 25.85 -18.78 17.66
CA SER A 394 25.07 -20.02 17.64
C SER A 394 23.85 -19.94 18.56
N VAL A 395 23.01 -20.99 18.57
CA VAL A 395 21.89 -21.11 19.52
C VAL A 395 22.35 -21.05 20.99
N ARG A 396 23.60 -21.46 21.28
CA ARG A 396 24.17 -21.51 22.63
C ARG A 396 25.02 -20.28 22.98
N GLY A 397 25.08 -19.27 22.11
CA GLY A 397 25.93 -18.08 22.24
C GLY A 397 27.02 -18.00 21.15
N PRO A 398 27.96 -17.05 21.27
CA PRO A 398 29.05 -16.86 20.29
C PRO A 398 29.82 -18.15 20.02
N TYR A 399 30.26 -18.35 18.77
CA TYR A 399 31.07 -19.51 18.41
C TYR A 399 32.40 -19.52 19.18
N PRO A 400 32.84 -20.67 19.72
CA PRO A 400 34.18 -20.76 20.27
C PRO A 400 35.22 -20.63 19.15
N MET A 401 36.40 -20.13 19.50
CA MET A 401 37.52 -19.97 18.56
C MET A 401 37.86 -21.28 17.83
N THR A 402 37.82 -22.41 18.55
CA THR A 402 38.08 -23.75 18.01
C THR A 402 37.14 -24.10 16.86
N TYR A 403 35.85 -23.75 16.98
CA TYR A 403 34.86 -23.99 15.93
C TYR A 403 35.17 -23.21 14.65
N LEU A 404 35.65 -21.96 14.77
CA LEU A 404 36.04 -21.14 13.61
C LEU A 404 37.29 -21.70 12.93
N ILE A 405 38.25 -22.22 13.71
CA ILE A 405 39.45 -22.87 13.18
C ILE A 405 39.07 -24.14 12.41
N GLU A 406 38.25 -25.00 13.00
CA GLU A 406 37.89 -26.31 12.44
C GLU A 406 36.96 -26.22 11.22
N ASN A 407 35.94 -25.36 11.25
CA ASN A 407 34.89 -25.34 10.23
C ASN A 407 35.10 -24.29 9.13
N TYR A 408 35.90 -23.25 9.39
CA TYR A 408 36.12 -22.16 8.45
C TYR A 408 37.61 -21.98 8.09
N ASN A 409 38.50 -22.85 8.57
CA ASN A 409 39.95 -22.75 8.33
C ASN A 409 40.50 -21.36 8.70
N LEU A 410 40.12 -20.85 9.87
CA LEU A 410 40.51 -19.52 10.33
C LEU A 410 42.05 -19.36 10.34
N PRO A 411 42.63 -18.42 9.57
CA PRO A 411 44.07 -18.21 9.54
C PRO A 411 44.61 -17.69 10.87
N LYS A 412 45.84 -18.07 11.23
CA LYS A 412 46.54 -17.55 12.42
C LYS A 412 46.63 -16.01 12.45
N THR A 413 46.73 -15.38 11.28
CA THR A 413 46.75 -13.91 11.12
C THR A 413 45.43 -13.24 11.52
N GLU A 414 44.32 -13.96 11.53
CA GLU A 414 42.99 -13.47 11.91
C GLU A 414 42.67 -13.72 13.40
N HIS A 415 43.52 -14.42 14.14
CA HIS A 415 43.19 -14.85 15.50
C HIS A 415 42.87 -13.69 16.46
N TYR A 416 43.68 -12.64 16.44
CA TYR A 416 43.42 -11.46 17.26
C TYR A 416 42.09 -10.77 16.92
N ARG A 417 41.77 -10.70 15.62
CA ARG A 417 40.49 -10.14 15.12
C ARG A 417 39.30 -11.00 15.50
N ALA A 418 39.45 -12.33 15.46
CA ALA A 418 38.44 -13.25 15.94
C ALA A 418 38.12 -13.03 17.42
N LEU A 419 39.14 -12.83 18.27
CA LEU A 419 38.93 -12.51 19.69
C LEU A 419 38.16 -11.19 19.88
N GLN A 420 38.51 -10.16 19.11
CA GLN A 420 37.79 -8.88 19.14
C GLN A 420 36.31 -9.04 18.74
N LEU A 421 36.04 -9.79 17.67
CA LEU A 421 34.69 -10.04 17.17
C LEU A 421 33.86 -10.89 18.13
N LEU A 422 34.44 -11.96 18.68
CA LEU A 422 33.76 -12.83 19.62
C LEU A 422 33.47 -12.12 20.95
N HIS A 423 34.39 -11.28 21.43
CA HIS A 423 34.15 -10.43 22.59
C HIS A 423 32.99 -9.44 22.34
N TRP A 424 32.98 -8.80 21.17
CA TRP A 424 31.89 -7.91 20.79
C TRP A 424 30.55 -8.65 20.63
N ALA A 425 30.54 -9.81 19.99
CA ALA A 425 29.37 -10.67 19.85
C ALA A 425 28.83 -11.12 21.22
N GLN A 426 29.71 -11.45 22.18
CA GLN A 426 29.32 -11.77 23.56
C GLN A 426 28.64 -10.58 24.26
N LYS A 427 29.16 -9.37 24.06
CA LYS A 427 28.55 -8.14 24.59
C LYS A 427 27.17 -7.88 23.97
N CYS A 428 26.99 -8.17 22.68
CA CYS A 428 25.69 -8.08 22.02
C CYS A 428 24.72 -9.16 22.52
N TRP A 429 25.16 -10.41 22.65
CA TRP A 429 24.34 -11.54 23.10
C TRP A 429 23.79 -11.35 24.52
N GLY A 430 24.55 -10.68 25.38
CA GLY A 430 24.17 -10.43 26.77
C GLY A 430 24.28 -11.67 27.67
N SER A 431 24.06 -11.46 28.96
CA SER A 431 24.18 -12.50 29.99
C SER A 431 22.82 -13.00 30.50
N SER A 432 21.72 -12.30 30.20
CA SER A 432 20.38 -12.65 30.67
C SER A 432 19.55 -13.40 29.62
N ARG A 433 18.57 -14.20 30.05
CA ARG A 433 17.61 -14.87 29.12
C ARG A 433 16.79 -13.87 28.29
N SER A 434 16.56 -12.66 28.80
CA SER A 434 15.89 -11.59 28.04
C SER A 434 16.75 -11.05 26.88
N ASP A 435 18.07 -11.11 27.01
CA ASP A 435 18.99 -10.65 25.95
C ASP A 435 19.05 -11.66 24.79
N GLN A 436 18.84 -12.94 25.09
CA GLN A 436 18.90 -14.08 24.17
C GLN A 436 17.61 -14.25 23.33
N ALA A 437 16.80 -13.19 23.23
CA ALA A 437 15.57 -13.22 22.44
C ALA A 437 15.87 -13.49 20.95
N PRO A 438 15.03 -14.29 20.26
CA PRO A 438 15.21 -14.55 18.84
C PRO A 438 15.07 -13.25 18.02
N PRO A 439 15.67 -13.19 16.81
CA PRO A 439 15.53 -12.04 15.93
C PRO A 439 14.05 -11.71 15.69
N THR A 440 13.71 -10.43 15.83
CA THR A 440 12.38 -9.90 15.51
C THR A 440 12.06 -10.12 14.04
N PHE A 441 10.77 -10.01 13.67
CA PHE A 441 10.38 -10.15 12.26
C PHE A 441 11.11 -9.14 11.36
N PHE A 442 11.41 -7.94 11.87
CA PHE A 442 12.08 -6.88 11.12
C PHE A 442 13.56 -7.18 10.92
N GLU A 443 14.25 -7.62 11.98
CA GLU A 443 15.65 -8.05 11.90
C GLU A 443 15.82 -9.21 10.93
N ARG A 444 14.87 -10.17 10.87
CA ARG A 444 14.89 -11.23 9.86
C ARG A 444 14.87 -10.69 8.44
N TRP A 445 14.19 -9.57 8.18
CA TRP A 445 14.21 -8.94 6.86
C TRP A 445 15.55 -8.29 6.55
N CYS A 446 16.18 -7.66 7.54
CA CYS A 446 17.53 -7.10 7.41
C CYS A 446 18.62 -8.17 7.27
N LEU A 447 18.35 -9.38 7.76
CA LEU A 447 19.23 -10.55 7.64
C LEU A 447 19.07 -11.31 6.32
N ASN A 448 18.00 -11.03 5.57
CA ASN A 448 17.74 -11.63 4.26
C ASN A 448 18.19 -10.67 3.16
N ASN A 449 18.66 -11.21 2.04
CA ASN A 449 19.14 -10.40 0.91
C ASN A 449 18.05 -9.53 0.24
N ALA A 450 16.77 -9.82 0.50
CA ALA A 450 15.66 -9.02 -0.01
C ALA A 450 14.53 -8.92 1.03
N PRO A 451 13.89 -7.74 1.17
CA PRO A 451 12.69 -7.63 2.00
C PRO A 451 11.55 -8.46 1.40
N PRO A 452 10.65 -9.02 2.23
CA PRO A 452 9.55 -9.83 1.73
C PRO A 452 8.54 -8.96 0.94
N PRO A 453 7.75 -9.57 0.04
CA PRO A 453 6.66 -8.86 -0.61
C PRO A 453 5.71 -8.27 0.45
N LYS A 454 5.12 -7.10 0.14
CA LYS A 454 4.20 -6.38 1.05
C LYS A 454 4.85 -5.90 2.35
N THR A 455 6.17 -5.64 2.37
CA THR A 455 6.92 -5.11 3.55
C THR A 455 6.21 -3.95 4.24
N ILE A 456 5.76 -2.96 3.46
CA ILE A 456 5.08 -1.76 3.96
C ILE A 456 3.75 -2.12 4.61
N SER A 457 2.98 -3.04 3.99
CA SER A 457 1.71 -3.50 4.55
C SER A 457 1.95 -4.23 5.87
N LEU A 458 2.94 -5.12 5.94
CA LEU A 458 3.28 -5.85 7.17
C LEU A 458 3.70 -4.88 8.29
N LEU A 459 4.58 -3.92 8.01
CA LEU A 459 4.96 -2.87 8.96
C LEU A 459 3.77 -2.04 9.40
N TYR A 460 2.97 -1.58 8.45
CA TYR A 460 1.79 -0.78 8.75
C TYR A 460 0.84 -1.54 9.69
N LEU A 461 0.62 -2.84 9.42
CA LEU A 461 -0.19 -3.70 10.28
C LEU A 461 0.40 -3.77 11.69
N THR A 462 1.70 -4.03 11.86
CA THR A 462 2.36 -4.00 13.18
C THR A 462 2.16 -2.66 13.89
N LEU A 463 2.25 -1.55 13.15
CA LEU A 463 2.06 -0.21 13.73
C LEU A 463 0.61 0.06 14.15
N ILE A 464 -0.39 -0.51 13.47
CA ILE A 464 -1.82 -0.29 13.81
C ILE A 464 -2.39 -1.31 14.79
N SER A 465 -1.78 -2.49 14.90
CA SER A 465 -2.27 -3.59 15.74
C SER A 465 -2.45 -3.12 17.19
N PRO A 466 -3.61 -3.39 17.81
CA PRO A 466 -3.83 -3.07 19.21
C PRO A 466 -3.01 -4.00 20.12
N LYS A 467 -2.62 -3.51 21.31
CA LYS A 467 -1.97 -4.34 22.33
C LYS A 467 -2.91 -5.43 22.89
N SER A 468 -4.22 -5.18 22.89
CA SER A 468 -5.26 -6.14 23.28
C SER A 468 -6.56 -5.94 22.47
N LEU A 469 -7.24 -7.05 22.13
CA LEU A 469 -8.55 -7.06 21.47
C LEU A 469 -9.71 -6.87 22.46
N THR A 470 -9.52 -7.23 23.73
CA THR A 470 -10.56 -7.19 24.76
C THR A 470 -10.92 -5.77 25.21
N ASP A 471 -10.15 -4.75 24.84
CA ASP A 471 -10.39 -3.34 25.19
C ASP A 471 -11.39 -2.60 24.31
N ILE A 472 -12.04 -3.28 23.37
CA ILE A 472 -12.99 -2.63 22.47
C ILE A 472 -14.33 -2.40 23.18
N LEU A 473 -14.59 -1.14 23.53
CA LEU A 473 -15.76 -0.71 24.31
C LEU A 473 -17.10 -1.28 23.82
N TYR A 474 -17.37 -1.22 22.52
CA TYR A 474 -18.68 -1.63 22.00
C TYR A 474 -18.86 -3.16 21.98
N ILE A 475 -17.78 -3.95 22.07
CA ILE A 475 -17.86 -5.41 22.26
C ILE A 475 -18.40 -5.71 23.65
N LYS A 476 -17.79 -5.11 24.69
CA LYS A 476 -18.24 -5.25 26.08
C LYS A 476 -19.70 -4.82 26.22
N GLN A 477 -20.09 -3.74 25.55
CA GLN A 477 -21.49 -3.27 25.55
C GLN A 477 -22.48 -4.26 24.91
N TRP A 478 -22.11 -4.93 23.82
CA TRP A 478 -22.96 -5.98 23.24
C TRP A 478 -23.04 -7.22 24.14
N GLY A 479 -21.94 -7.61 24.78
CA GLY A 479 -21.94 -8.72 25.72
C GLY A 479 -22.87 -8.47 26.91
N ASN A 480 -22.83 -7.26 27.48
CA ASN A 480 -23.72 -6.87 28.58
C ASN A 480 -25.19 -6.80 28.15
N ASP A 481 -25.49 -6.24 26.97
CA ASP A 481 -26.87 -6.06 26.50
C ASP A 481 -27.57 -7.38 26.15
N LEU A 482 -26.80 -8.40 25.77
CA LEU A 482 -27.33 -9.69 25.34
C LEU A 482 -27.10 -10.81 26.39
N GLY A 483 -26.34 -10.53 27.46
CA GLY A 483 -26.10 -11.44 28.57
C GLY A 483 -25.12 -12.59 28.31
N VAL A 484 -24.16 -12.44 27.38
CA VAL A 484 -23.11 -13.45 27.09
C VAL A 484 -21.78 -12.78 26.80
N SER A 485 -20.71 -13.33 27.36
CA SER A 485 -19.32 -12.96 27.05
C SER A 485 -18.87 -13.65 25.77
N LEU A 486 -18.63 -12.88 24.70
CA LEU A 486 -18.02 -13.39 23.47
C LEU A 486 -16.54 -13.74 23.71
N THR A 487 -16.10 -14.88 23.19
CA THR A 487 -14.70 -15.30 23.24
C THR A 487 -13.85 -14.58 22.17
N ASP A 488 -12.53 -14.56 22.36
CA ASP A 488 -11.57 -13.95 21.42
C ASP A 488 -11.57 -14.62 20.03
N THR A 489 -12.11 -15.83 19.90
CA THR A 489 -12.23 -16.56 18.62
C THR A 489 -13.54 -16.30 17.88
N GLN A 490 -14.64 -16.09 18.62
CA GLN A 490 -15.95 -15.79 18.04
C GLN A 490 -16.02 -14.39 17.43
N TRP A 491 -15.25 -13.44 17.95
CA TRP A 491 -15.28 -12.07 17.46
C TRP A 491 -14.69 -11.90 16.05
N PRO A 492 -13.49 -12.40 15.72
CA PRO A 492 -13.00 -12.36 14.34
C PRO A 492 -13.96 -13.04 13.35
N GLN A 493 -14.61 -14.14 13.75
CA GLN A 493 -15.61 -14.84 12.92
C GLN A 493 -16.82 -13.97 12.59
N LEU A 494 -17.30 -13.16 13.53
CA LEU A 494 -18.38 -12.19 13.29
C LEU A 494 -18.04 -11.19 12.18
N TRP A 495 -16.84 -10.62 12.24
CA TRP A 495 -16.37 -9.66 11.24
C TRP A 495 -16.17 -10.30 9.88
N ASP A 496 -15.67 -11.54 9.86
CA ASP A 496 -15.48 -12.30 8.64
C ASP A 496 -16.83 -12.64 7.98
N ASN A 497 -17.81 -13.09 8.76
CA ASN A 497 -19.17 -13.36 8.28
C ASN A 497 -19.82 -12.11 7.66
N LEU A 498 -19.64 -10.93 8.26
CA LEU A 498 -20.17 -9.68 7.71
C LEU A 498 -19.44 -9.24 6.45
N LYS A 499 -18.11 -9.40 6.41
CA LYS A 499 -17.30 -9.08 5.24
C LYS A 499 -17.71 -9.91 4.03
N HIS A 500 -18.08 -11.17 4.27
CA HIS A 500 -18.52 -12.11 3.24
C HIS A 500 -20.04 -12.19 3.08
N SER A 501 -20.80 -11.28 3.72
CA SER A 501 -22.27 -11.30 3.69
C SER A 501 -22.87 -10.92 2.34
N SER A 502 -22.24 -10.00 1.60
CA SER A 502 -22.68 -9.54 0.28
C SER A 502 -21.54 -8.83 -0.44
N SER A 503 -21.47 -8.94 -1.76
CA SER A 503 -20.57 -8.12 -2.58
C SER A 503 -21.02 -6.66 -2.66
N ASN A 504 -22.31 -6.40 -2.43
CA ASN A 504 -22.86 -5.06 -2.44
C ASN A 504 -22.56 -4.34 -1.11
N THR A 505 -21.78 -3.26 -1.20
CA THR A 505 -21.32 -2.52 -0.02
C THR A 505 -22.44 -1.88 0.80
N ILE A 506 -23.58 -1.53 0.20
CA ILE A 506 -24.75 -0.96 0.91
C ILE A 506 -25.42 -2.05 1.76
N ILE A 507 -25.52 -3.27 1.23
CA ILE A 507 -26.06 -4.42 1.96
C ILE A 507 -25.14 -4.72 3.15
N ALA A 508 -23.84 -4.91 2.91
CA ALA A 508 -22.87 -5.21 3.96
C ALA A 508 -22.81 -4.12 5.04
N GLU A 509 -22.88 -2.82 4.67
CA GLU A 509 -22.83 -1.68 5.60
C GLU A 509 -23.88 -1.75 6.71
N ALA A 510 -25.08 -2.26 6.41
CA ALA A 510 -26.12 -2.35 7.42
C ALA A 510 -25.72 -3.27 8.59
N GLY A 511 -25.01 -4.37 8.32
CA GLY A 511 -24.49 -5.26 9.35
C GLY A 511 -23.46 -4.56 10.24
N TYR A 512 -22.52 -3.84 9.63
CA TYR A 512 -21.50 -3.08 10.36
C TYR A 512 -22.12 -1.97 11.24
N LYS A 513 -23.17 -1.29 10.78
CA LYS A 513 -23.89 -0.29 11.59
C LYS A 513 -24.50 -0.88 12.86
N VAL A 514 -24.98 -2.11 12.80
CA VAL A 514 -25.47 -2.82 13.99
C VAL A 514 -24.31 -3.09 14.95
N LEU A 515 -23.21 -3.69 14.48
CA LEU A 515 -22.05 -3.98 15.34
C LEU A 515 -21.49 -2.71 16.01
N PHE A 516 -21.34 -1.63 15.25
CA PHE A 516 -20.84 -0.35 15.77
C PHE A 516 -21.84 0.44 16.62
N ARG A 517 -23.04 -0.11 16.91
CA ARG A 517 -24.07 0.54 17.72
C ARG A 517 -24.44 1.93 17.16
N TRP A 518 -24.57 2.00 15.82
CA TRP A 518 -24.71 3.24 15.05
C TRP A 518 -25.96 4.06 15.37
N TYR A 519 -27.03 3.39 15.79
CA TYR A 519 -28.34 3.99 16.00
C TYR A 519 -28.46 4.55 17.42
N LEU A 520 -28.89 5.81 17.54
CA LEU A 520 -29.06 6.46 18.84
C LEU A 520 -30.37 5.98 19.49
N THR A 521 -30.27 5.53 20.74
CA THR A 521 -31.40 5.01 21.51
C THR A 521 -31.97 6.10 22.43
N PRO A 522 -33.23 6.01 22.90
CA PRO A 522 -33.82 6.96 23.85
C PRO A 522 -32.94 7.20 25.08
N VAL A 523 -32.44 6.14 25.72
CA VAL A 523 -31.53 6.24 26.88
C VAL A 523 -30.26 7.03 26.55
N ARG A 524 -29.73 6.93 25.32
CA ARG A 524 -28.58 7.74 24.89
C ARG A 524 -28.97 9.17 24.53
N LEU A 525 -30.14 9.38 23.96
CA LEU A 525 -30.64 10.73 23.64
C LEU A 525 -30.97 11.52 24.89
N ALA A 526 -31.59 10.91 25.91
CA ALA A 526 -31.85 11.52 27.21
C ALA A 526 -30.57 12.03 27.91
N LYS A 527 -29.44 11.36 27.69
CA LYS A 527 -28.12 11.81 28.18
C LYS A 527 -27.51 12.96 27.35
N ILE A 528 -27.94 13.14 26.11
CA ILE A 528 -27.41 14.18 25.20
C ILE A 528 -28.29 15.44 25.24
N TYR A 529 -29.60 15.27 25.43
CA TYR A 529 -30.59 16.34 25.38
C TYR A 529 -31.46 16.30 26.64
N HIS A 530 -31.44 17.40 27.39
CA HIS A 530 -32.12 17.51 28.70
C HIS A 530 -33.65 17.33 28.65
N ASN A 531 -34.29 17.52 27.47
CA ASN A 531 -35.76 17.45 27.31
C ASN A 531 -36.24 16.17 26.60
N THR A 532 -35.48 15.06 26.67
CA THR A 532 -35.88 13.80 26.02
C THR A 532 -36.06 12.66 27.02
N ASN A 533 -37.18 11.94 26.88
CA ASN A 533 -37.50 10.77 27.70
C ASN A 533 -36.64 9.56 27.28
N ASP A 534 -36.21 8.76 28.25
CA ASP A 534 -35.43 7.54 28.05
C ASP A 534 -36.28 6.31 27.70
N GLN A 535 -37.61 6.46 27.68
CA GLN A 535 -38.57 5.44 27.30
C GLN A 535 -38.45 5.00 25.84
N CYS A 536 -38.79 3.73 25.60
CA CYS A 536 -38.79 3.11 24.29
C CYS A 536 -39.64 3.89 23.27
N PHE A 537 -39.08 4.18 22.09
CA PHE A 537 -39.78 4.82 20.96
C PHE A 537 -41.05 4.09 20.51
N ARG A 538 -41.22 2.83 20.92
CA ARG A 538 -42.36 1.99 20.54
C ARG A 538 -43.50 2.04 21.56
N GLY A 539 -43.40 2.85 22.62
CA GLY A 539 -44.48 3.09 23.58
C GLY A 539 -44.80 1.89 24.47
N CYS A 540 -43.78 1.12 24.88
CA CYS A 540 -43.95 -0.01 25.82
C CYS A 540 -43.48 0.32 27.25
N SER A 541 -43.31 1.61 27.57
CA SER A 541 -42.93 2.17 28.88
C SER A 541 -41.58 1.74 29.48
N ALA A 542 -40.93 0.70 28.96
CA ALA A 542 -39.59 0.28 29.35
C ALA A 542 -38.50 1.24 28.81
N PRO A 543 -37.32 1.30 29.46
CA PRO A 543 -36.19 2.11 28.98
C PRO A 543 -35.71 1.61 27.61
N GLY A 544 -35.57 2.55 26.67
CA GLY A 544 -35.09 2.30 25.32
C GLY A 544 -33.58 2.06 25.27
N THR A 545 -33.11 0.93 25.79
CA THR A 545 -31.71 0.49 25.62
C THR A 545 -31.49 -0.10 24.22
N MET A 546 -30.23 -0.31 23.84
CA MET A 546 -29.89 -0.90 22.53
C MET A 546 -30.42 -2.34 22.43
N GLY A 547 -30.16 -3.17 23.44
CA GLY A 547 -30.74 -4.51 23.52
C GLY A 547 -32.28 -4.50 23.52
N HIS A 548 -32.92 -3.53 24.16
CA HIS A 548 -34.38 -3.44 24.19
C HIS A 548 -34.98 -3.13 22.81
N ILE A 549 -34.46 -2.13 22.09
CA ILE A 549 -35.00 -1.73 20.78
C ILE A 549 -34.74 -2.80 19.71
N TRP A 550 -33.63 -3.52 19.80
CA TRP A 550 -33.30 -4.57 18.83
C TRP A 550 -33.98 -5.91 19.10
N TRP A 551 -34.25 -6.25 20.37
CA TRP A 551 -34.67 -7.59 20.74
C TRP A 551 -35.80 -7.65 21.77
N HIS A 552 -35.65 -7.00 22.94
CA HIS A 552 -36.52 -7.27 24.09
C HIS A 552 -37.89 -6.55 24.06
N CYS A 553 -38.07 -5.51 23.25
CA CYS A 553 -39.35 -4.80 23.18
C CYS A 553 -40.48 -5.75 22.70
N PRO A 554 -41.66 -5.79 23.38
CA PRO A 554 -42.73 -6.71 23.01
C PRO A 554 -43.17 -6.63 21.54
N LYS A 555 -43.21 -5.41 20.98
CA LYS A 555 -43.54 -5.19 19.56
C LYS A 555 -42.44 -5.73 18.61
N VAL A 556 -41.19 -5.69 19.04
CA VAL A 556 -40.02 -6.22 18.30
C VAL A 556 -39.97 -7.74 18.41
N VAL A 557 -40.29 -8.31 19.56
CA VAL A 557 -40.41 -9.76 19.75
C VAL A 557 -41.47 -10.35 18.81
N ARG A 558 -42.67 -9.73 18.75
CA ARG A 558 -43.74 -10.15 17.80
C ARG A 558 -43.25 -10.09 16.35
N TYR A 559 -42.51 -9.06 15.99
CA TYR A 559 -41.90 -8.94 14.66
C TYR A 559 -40.88 -10.06 14.39
N TRP A 560 -39.98 -10.35 15.33
CA TRP A 560 -39.01 -11.44 15.20
C TRP A 560 -39.71 -12.80 15.07
N VAL A 561 -40.77 -13.07 15.82
CA VAL A 561 -41.55 -14.31 15.65
C VAL A 561 -42.03 -14.47 14.20
N ARG A 562 -42.58 -13.42 13.59
CA ARG A 562 -42.98 -13.45 12.18
C ARG A 562 -41.81 -13.66 11.22
N VAL A 563 -40.64 -13.06 11.50
CA VAL A 563 -39.40 -13.27 10.71
C VAL A 563 -38.97 -14.73 10.78
N TYR A 564 -38.89 -15.31 11.98
CA TYR A 564 -38.51 -16.73 12.16
C TYR A 564 -39.52 -17.68 11.51
N ASN A 565 -40.82 -17.38 11.57
CA ASN A 565 -41.84 -18.17 10.88
C ASN A 565 -41.65 -18.13 9.36
N LEU A 566 -41.31 -16.96 8.79
CA LEU A 566 -41.00 -16.86 7.37
C LEU A 566 -39.73 -17.65 7.02
N ILE A 567 -38.67 -17.51 7.83
CA ILE A 567 -37.43 -18.29 7.66
C ILE A 567 -37.74 -19.80 7.67
N PHE A 568 -38.62 -20.27 8.56
CA PHE A 568 -39.06 -21.65 8.59
C PHE A 568 -39.81 -22.04 7.29
N SER A 569 -40.73 -21.21 6.81
CA SER A 569 -41.46 -21.49 5.56
C SER A 569 -40.56 -21.52 4.31
N VAL A 570 -39.48 -20.74 4.29
CA VAL A 570 -38.57 -20.64 3.14
C VAL A 570 -37.47 -21.71 3.20
N LEU A 571 -36.84 -21.89 4.36
CA LEU A 571 -35.65 -22.74 4.52
C LEU A 571 -35.94 -24.10 5.16
N HIS A 572 -37.14 -24.31 5.71
CA HIS A 572 -37.49 -25.48 6.52
C HIS A 572 -36.51 -25.73 7.67
N LEU A 573 -36.06 -24.64 8.32
CA LEU A 573 -35.12 -24.68 9.46
C LEU A 573 -35.83 -24.26 10.74
N ASN A 574 -35.88 -25.17 11.72
CA ASN A 574 -36.40 -24.87 13.05
C ASN A 574 -35.29 -24.25 13.92
N LEU A 575 -35.13 -22.93 13.84
CA LEU A 575 -34.09 -22.20 14.55
C LEU A 575 -34.56 -21.76 15.94
N ARG A 576 -33.71 -21.93 16.95
CA ARG A 576 -33.92 -21.31 18.27
C ARG A 576 -33.84 -19.79 18.10
N LYS A 577 -34.84 -19.07 18.61
CA LYS A 577 -34.87 -17.60 18.59
C LYS A 577 -33.72 -17.07 19.45
N ASN A 578 -32.64 -16.65 18.81
CA ASN A 578 -31.41 -16.26 19.47
C ASN A 578 -30.94 -14.87 18.97
N PRO A 579 -30.77 -13.86 19.86
CA PRO A 579 -30.28 -12.55 19.45
C PRO A 579 -28.88 -12.58 18.84
N TYR A 580 -28.00 -13.52 19.23
CA TYR A 580 -26.62 -13.59 18.72
C TYR A 580 -26.58 -13.90 17.23
N GLU A 581 -27.38 -14.88 16.80
CA GLU A 581 -27.47 -15.27 15.39
C GLU A 581 -28.22 -14.21 14.58
N ALA A 582 -29.35 -13.73 15.08
CA ALA A 582 -30.19 -12.78 14.36
C ALA A 582 -29.59 -11.36 14.26
N LEU A 583 -28.90 -10.88 15.30
CA LEU A 583 -28.34 -9.52 15.34
C LEU A 583 -26.88 -9.48 14.91
N LEU A 584 -26.05 -10.38 15.44
CA LEU A 584 -24.60 -10.35 15.22
C LEU A 584 -24.18 -11.26 14.07
N GLY A 585 -24.91 -12.34 13.78
CA GLY A 585 -24.59 -13.26 12.68
C GLY A 585 -23.60 -14.36 13.06
N LEU A 586 -23.59 -14.77 14.33
CA LEU A 586 -22.90 -15.99 14.75
C LEU A 586 -23.75 -17.21 14.38
N PRO A 587 -23.27 -18.10 13.50
CA PRO A 587 -24.03 -19.28 13.10
C PRO A 587 -24.23 -20.20 14.31
N SER A 588 -25.47 -20.67 14.49
CA SER A 588 -25.72 -21.81 15.36
C SER A 588 -25.11 -23.06 14.72
N ALA A 589 -24.49 -23.94 15.51
CA ALA A 589 -23.82 -25.17 15.03
C ALA A 589 -24.75 -26.15 14.26
N LYS A 590 -26.04 -25.84 14.11
CA LYS A 590 -27.08 -26.69 13.51
C LYS A 590 -27.54 -26.25 12.11
N VAL A 591 -26.93 -25.26 11.46
CA VAL A 591 -27.36 -24.77 10.14
C VAL A 591 -26.52 -25.34 8.98
N PRO A 592 -27.13 -25.98 7.97
CA PRO A 592 -26.42 -26.43 6.77
C PRO A 592 -25.73 -25.28 6.00
N LYS A 593 -24.48 -25.50 5.56
CA LYS A 593 -23.67 -24.48 4.86
C LYS A 593 -24.35 -23.88 3.63
N ASN A 594 -25.11 -24.69 2.88
CA ASN A 594 -25.85 -24.26 1.69
C ASN A 594 -27.00 -23.29 2.01
N LYS A 595 -27.58 -23.34 3.21
CA LYS A 595 -28.69 -22.46 3.65
C LYS A 595 -28.20 -21.22 4.42
N GLN A 596 -26.97 -21.24 4.94
CA GLN A 596 -26.42 -20.17 5.78
C GLN A 596 -26.41 -18.80 5.09
N LYS A 597 -26.08 -18.74 3.80
CA LYS A 597 -25.95 -17.47 3.08
C LYS A 597 -27.30 -16.76 2.93
N LEU A 598 -28.35 -17.47 2.52
CA LEU A 598 -29.71 -16.92 2.43
C LEU A 598 -30.24 -16.54 3.82
N LEU A 599 -30.00 -17.37 4.83
CA LEU A 599 -30.35 -17.06 6.22
C LEU A 599 -29.73 -15.73 6.70
N ASN A 600 -28.43 -15.52 6.42
CA ASN A 600 -27.73 -14.29 6.77
C ASN A 600 -28.33 -13.06 6.05
N HIS A 601 -28.73 -13.19 4.78
CA HIS A 601 -29.43 -12.13 4.04
C HIS A 601 -30.81 -11.82 4.65
N MET A 602 -31.58 -12.83 5.04
CA MET A 602 -32.89 -12.63 5.70
C MET A 602 -32.71 -11.92 7.05
N PHE A 603 -31.75 -12.33 7.89
CA PHE A 603 -31.47 -11.62 9.13
C PHE A 603 -30.96 -10.18 8.89
N LEU A 604 -30.20 -9.95 7.83
CA LEU A 604 -29.76 -8.61 7.44
C LEU A 604 -30.93 -7.72 7.00
N ALA A 605 -31.85 -8.22 6.19
CA ALA A 605 -33.08 -7.54 5.82
C ALA A 605 -33.96 -7.25 7.04
N ALA A 606 -34.04 -8.19 7.98
CA ALA A 606 -34.79 -8.01 9.21
C ALA A 606 -34.21 -6.86 10.05
N ARG A 607 -32.88 -6.82 10.19
CA ARG A 607 -32.17 -5.72 10.87
C ARG A 607 -32.39 -4.37 10.20
N GLN A 608 -32.31 -4.32 8.87
CA GLN A 608 -32.54 -3.10 8.09
C GLN A 608 -33.97 -2.58 8.25
N THR A 609 -34.96 -3.47 8.38
CA THR A 609 -36.36 -3.09 8.58
C THR A 609 -36.56 -2.44 9.95
N ILE A 610 -36.02 -3.04 11.03
CA ILE A 610 -36.03 -2.42 12.36
C ILE A 610 -35.33 -1.05 12.34
N ALA A 611 -34.17 -0.96 11.68
CA ALA A 611 -33.42 0.29 11.54
C ALA A 611 -34.16 1.38 10.74
N LYS A 612 -34.93 1.00 9.71
CA LYS A 612 -35.77 1.94 8.95
C LYS A 612 -36.94 2.46 9.79
N SER A 613 -37.49 1.61 10.65
CA SER A 613 -38.57 1.92 11.60
C SER A 613 -38.03 2.25 13.01
N TRP A 614 -36.83 2.85 13.11
CA TRP A 614 -36.11 2.98 14.39
C TRP A 614 -36.86 3.81 15.43
N LYS A 615 -37.42 4.95 15.01
CA LYS A 615 -38.21 5.87 15.86
C LYS A 615 -39.73 5.64 15.75
N SER A 616 -40.17 4.67 14.95
CA SER A 616 -41.59 4.44 14.67
C SER A 616 -42.26 3.60 15.77
N LEU A 617 -43.54 3.85 16.03
CA LEU A 617 -44.33 3.11 17.03
C LEU A 617 -44.55 1.62 16.68
N SER A 618 -44.51 1.28 15.39
CA SER A 618 -44.72 -0.07 14.85
C SER A 618 -43.61 -0.48 13.87
N ILE A 619 -43.51 -1.78 13.60
CA ILE A 619 -42.61 -2.35 12.57
C ILE A 619 -43.50 -3.04 11.55
N ASN A 620 -43.48 -2.55 10.31
CA ASN A 620 -44.25 -3.16 9.23
C ASN A 620 -43.51 -4.39 8.68
N PHE A 621 -44.13 -5.56 8.78
CA PHE A 621 -43.57 -6.82 8.29
C PHE A 621 -43.48 -6.90 6.76
N THR A 622 -44.34 -6.22 6.02
CA THR A 622 -44.28 -6.16 4.55
C THR A 622 -42.99 -5.48 4.08
N LEU A 623 -42.49 -4.48 4.83
CA LEU A 623 -41.20 -3.86 4.53
C LEU A 623 -40.02 -4.84 4.63
N PHE A 624 -40.14 -5.87 5.48
CA PHE A 624 -39.13 -6.91 5.58
C PHE A 624 -39.12 -7.80 4.32
N LYS A 625 -40.29 -8.28 3.86
CA LYS A 625 -40.39 -9.03 2.59
C LYS A 625 -39.81 -8.23 1.41
N ASN A 626 -40.24 -6.98 1.26
CA ASN A 626 -39.72 -6.07 0.23
C ASN A 626 -38.20 -5.88 0.33
N LYS A 627 -37.64 -5.91 1.54
CA LYS A 627 -36.20 -5.77 1.74
C LYS A 627 -35.44 -7.05 1.35
N VAL A 628 -36.00 -8.23 1.62
CA VAL A 628 -35.43 -9.50 1.12
C VAL A 628 -35.41 -9.50 -0.41
N ASP A 629 -36.50 -9.07 -1.05
CA ASP A 629 -36.56 -8.95 -2.53
C ASP A 629 -35.55 -7.95 -3.08
N TRP A 630 -35.39 -6.81 -2.41
CA TRP A 630 -34.37 -5.84 -2.82
C TRP A 630 -32.95 -6.43 -2.73
N ILE A 631 -32.64 -7.22 -1.68
CA ILE A 631 -31.35 -7.92 -1.56
C ILE A 631 -31.20 -8.96 -2.68
N PHE A 632 -32.24 -9.75 -2.95
CA PHE A 632 -32.27 -10.74 -4.03
C PHE A 632 -31.91 -10.11 -5.39
N ILE A 633 -32.55 -8.99 -5.75
CA ILE A 633 -32.29 -8.28 -7.02
C ILE A 633 -30.84 -7.82 -7.09
N ASN A 634 -30.31 -7.20 -6.02
CA ASN A 634 -28.95 -6.69 -6.01
C ASN A 634 -27.88 -7.80 -6.06
N GLU A 635 -28.13 -8.93 -5.39
CA GLU A 635 -27.26 -10.10 -5.47
C GLU A 635 -27.32 -10.75 -6.86
N LYS A 636 -28.49 -10.77 -7.51
CA LYS A 636 -28.64 -11.25 -8.90
C LYS A 636 -27.79 -10.41 -9.85
N LEU A 637 -27.93 -9.09 -9.81
CA LEU A 637 -27.16 -8.15 -10.63
C LEU A 637 -25.65 -8.32 -10.40
N SER A 638 -25.22 -8.34 -9.14
CA SER A 638 -23.81 -8.55 -8.79
C SER A 638 -23.28 -9.91 -9.30
N SER A 639 -24.12 -10.93 -9.33
CA SER A 639 -23.74 -12.27 -9.80
C SER A 639 -23.67 -12.35 -11.32
N ILE A 640 -24.45 -11.55 -12.05
CA ILE A 640 -24.33 -11.41 -13.51
C ILE A 640 -23.00 -10.74 -13.86
N GLU A 641 -22.68 -9.62 -13.20
CA GLU A 641 -21.43 -8.90 -13.42
C GLU A 641 -20.18 -9.74 -13.12
N MET A 642 -20.28 -10.67 -12.16
CA MET A 642 -19.16 -11.51 -11.71
C MET A 642 -19.17 -12.92 -12.31
N ASP A 643 -20.07 -13.21 -13.25
CA ASP A 643 -20.26 -14.53 -13.88
C ASP A 643 -20.44 -15.69 -12.86
N ARG A 644 -21.29 -15.47 -11.85
CA ARG A 644 -21.58 -16.41 -10.75
C ARG A 644 -23.06 -16.79 -10.61
N LEU A 645 -23.79 -16.77 -11.72
CA LEU A 645 -25.23 -17.04 -11.74
C LEU A 645 -25.63 -18.40 -11.15
N LYS A 646 -24.87 -19.47 -11.42
CA LYS A 646 -25.15 -20.81 -10.87
C LYS A 646 -25.13 -20.81 -9.34
N SER A 647 -24.08 -20.22 -8.74
CA SER A 647 -23.96 -20.11 -7.27
C SER A 647 -25.09 -19.26 -6.67
N PHE A 648 -25.48 -18.18 -7.35
CA PHE A 648 -26.63 -17.37 -6.96
C PHE A 648 -27.93 -18.18 -6.94
N GLN A 649 -28.20 -18.94 -8.01
CA GLN A 649 -29.40 -19.78 -8.10
C GLN A 649 -29.45 -20.79 -6.96
N THR A 650 -28.35 -21.50 -6.66
CA THR A 650 -28.30 -22.46 -5.55
C THR A 650 -28.63 -21.83 -4.19
N VAL A 651 -28.16 -20.59 -3.95
CA VAL A 651 -28.39 -19.89 -2.67
C VAL A 651 -29.84 -19.39 -2.56
N TRP A 652 -30.41 -18.87 -3.64
CA TRP A 652 -31.70 -18.19 -3.63
C TRP A 652 -32.89 -19.05 -4.09
N GLU A 653 -32.65 -20.29 -4.55
CA GLU A 653 -33.69 -21.25 -4.93
C GLU A 653 -34.84 -21.37 -3.90
N PRO A 654 -34.58 -21.47 -2.58
CA PRO A 654 -35.66 -21.58 -1.60
C PRO A 654 -36.56 -20.32 -1.58
N TRP A 655 -35.98 -19.14 -1.75
CA TRP A 655 -36.72 -17.89 -1.83
C TRP A 655 -37.52 -17.77 -3.13
N ILE A 656 -36.96 -18.23 -4.25
CA ILE A 656 -37.65 -18.26 -5.55
C ILE A 656 -38.90 -19.14 -5.49
N LYS A 657 -38.76 -20.36 -4.94
CA LYS A 657 -39.90 -21.28 -4.75
C LYS A 657 -40.96 -20.65 -3.85
N TYR A 658 -40.58 -20.11 -2.70
CA TYR A 658 -41.51 -19.44 -1.79
C TYR A 658 -42.29 -18.32 -2.49
N ARG A 659 -41.63 -17.47 -3.29
CA ARG A 659 -42.30 -16.38 -4.01
C ARG A 659 -43.34 -16.86 -5.01
N GLN A 660 -43.08 -17.97 -5.70
CA GLN A 660 -44.05 -18.55 -6.65
C GLN A 660 -45.32 -19.01 -5.92
N TYR A 661 -45.18 -19.61 -4.73
CA TYR A 661 -46.31 -20.03 -3.90
C TYR A 661 -47.05 -18.85 -3.24
N ASP A 662 -46.34 -17.81 -2.78
CA ASP A 662 -46.93 -16.61 -2.13
C ASP A 662 -47.70 -15.71 -3.13
N THR A 663 -47.44 -15.84 -4.44
CA THR A 663 -48.15 -15.12 -5.52
C THR A 663 -49.34 -15.87 -6.12
N LEU A 664 -49.58 -17.12 -5.73
CA LEU A 664 -50.80 -17.84 -6.13
C LEU A 664 -51.99 -17.25 -5.36
N PRO A 665 -53.08 -16.82 -6.02
CA PRO A 665 -54.27 -16.38 -5.31
C PRO A 665 -54.79 -17.50 -4.41
N THR A 666 -55.06 -17.16 -3.15
CA THR A 666 -55.51 -18.06 -2.07
C THR A 666 -56.81 -18.84 -2.35
N HIS A 667 -57.40 -18.72 -3.53
CA HIS A 667 -58.58 -19.46 -3.96
C HIS A 667 -58.31 -20.85 -4.57
N LEU A 668 -57.05 -21.26 -4.74
CA LEU A 668 -56.70 -22.56 -5.35
C LEU A 668 -56.11 -23.60 -4.38
N LEU A 669 -56.19 -23.38 -3.07
CA LEU A 669 -55.76 -24.34 -2.03
C LEU A 669 -56.93 -24.92 -1.22
N THR A 670 -58.03 -25.21 -1.89
CA THR A 670 -59.09 -26.10 -1.40
C THR A 670 -59.61 -26.95 -2.56
N ILE A 671 -58.90 -28.05 -2.86
CA ILE A 671 -59.46 -29.35 -3.27
C ILE A 671 -58.56 -30.42 -2.64
#